data_AF-A0A1Q8I4D2-F1
#
_entry.id   AF-A0A1Q8I4D2-F1
#
_cell.length_a   1.000
_cell.length_b   1.000
_cell.length_c   1.000
_cell.angle_alpha   90.00
_cell.angle_beta   90.00
_cell.angle_gamma   90.00
#
_symmetry.space_group_name_H-M   'P 1'
#
loop_
_entity.id
_entity.type
_entity.pdbx_description
1 polymer ?
#
loop_
_entity_poly.entity_id
_entity_poly.type
_entity_poly.pdbx_seq_one_letter_code
_entity_poly.pdbx_strand_id
1 'polypeptide(L)'
;MRILPARRARVCAALSALVVAALSPMIAVPTASLMPPAAAVEKPPDGADGQQGADEPGNKVRIKLVGLGNLRGHYVETSGFNPKTEEYDLPKDPGLIGIECAVRGIREDFPNTLVVSPGGNVGASPHTSSFVQDQPIIYGLNTMKLDASALGVHALDGGVKDLEDRILPASDFPVLAANVSGSTSLSAEGSGRGVFIKEVDGVRVGFIGVVTDELPVRTLAANREVLTVSPAVATANARAAELKDGNQANGEADVVVVLSHEDMASTATSFSRNVDAVVSGRGAGEYGHVVTGFEGNSIAVVQPEIYGRSFGDILLEYDRTARKIVSYSAENMWIGHYPCRGSSPEVWSRTREYEGAAGEVAKQPLAHIGADFLRGSDGTVPGTNTATESVAADLVAESYHSWITSIKPPGSSHYVGIVSARDMKKDLTYLESGSHNDIPRPDQDGLVSYGEALDVQPDNKPLAYVTVNGAKLKELIAHQWRFYAEPPVLNLGLSSNVDVIVDPDATVENGKVPTVREIRVDGQVLGDSDPVVLASTYELLHDNNDFPSPDEDAVVNVGTLQHSVFISYLQSFGDKPLTPSYSKRQVGMRVVPKPGQAGTVAVTMDSLTYTNESERVLGAQRVRARSGDKEFFSQEIDSSLDRIGPTTGRAVFDLTIPADAPTGACRSAAGATCRWVTVESVDGAGKVLNSFYVEVPADAKPAATPSATAGTGPSAAPSAPSSTPGAQPAPSSAPSTGATATTSAAPGAKAAPSASAAQVGVGGLPAATSGAGAAAPQARGAGGAKPAGGSGGSGGWPLARTGTSLGAGVVALTLIAGGYLILRHRRQEG
;
A
#
# COMPACT_ATOMS: atom_id res chain seq x y z
N MET A 1 -36.68 -32.17 -31.72
CA MET A 1 -36.22 -32.50 -33.09
C MET A 1 -34.68 -32.41 -33.05
N ARG A 2 -33.91 -33.42 -33.51
CA ARG A 2 -33.57 -33.78 -34.91
C ARG A 2 -32.98 -32.58 -35.68
N ILE A 3 -31.80 -32.64 -36.33
CA ILE A 3 -30.86 -33.76 -36.58
C ILE A 3 -29.42 -33.24 -36.81
N LEU A 4 -28.38 -34.06 -36.57
CA LEU A 4 -26.96 -33.80 -36.95
C LEU A 4 -26.63 -34.47 -38.30
N PRO A 5 -25.73 -33.90 -39.13
CA PRO A 5 -24.37 -34.47 -39.24
C PRO A 5 -23.26 -33.39 -39.38
N ALA A 6 -21.96 -33.57 -39.09
CA ALA A 6 -21.07 -34.66 -38.63
C ALA A 6 -19.98 -35.11 -39.64
N ARG A 7 -18.70 -34.98 -39.22
CA ARG A 7 -17.46 -35.66 -39.75
C ARG A 7 -16.95 -35.15 -41.14
N ARG A 8 -15.64 -35.21 -41.47
CA ARG A 8 -14.39 -35.52 -40.73
C ARG A 8 -13.14 -35.05 -41.50
N ALA A 9 -12.07 -34.72 -40.75
CA ALA A 9 -10.65 -35.08 -40.99
C ALA A 9 -9.84 -34.53 -42.21
N ARG A 10 -8.63 -34.01 -41.88
CA ARG A 10 -7.27 -34.41 -42.38
C ARG A 10 -6.92 -34.19 -43.89
N VAL A 11 -5.66 -33.98 -44.32
CA VAL A 11 -4.32 -33.79 -43.70
C VAL A 11 -3.33 -33.24 -44.77
N CYS A 12 -2.19 -32.66 -44.34
CA CYS A 12 -1.01 -32.27 -45.16
C CYS A 12 -1.20 -31.15 -46.21
N ALA A 13 -0.16 -30.58 -46.85
CA ALA A 13 1.22 -30.19 -46.47
C ALA A 13 1.98 -29.77 -47.77
N ALA A 14 3.22 -29.25 -47.61
CA ALA A 14 4.27 -29.09 -48.63
C ALA A 14 4.21 -27.88 -49.60
N LEU A 15 5.06 -26.90 -49.28
CA LEU A 15 6.18 -26.38 -50.11
C LEU A 15 5.92 -25.78 -51.51
N SER A 16 6.40 -24.54 -51.68
CA SER A 16 7.12 -24.05 -52.87
C SER A 16 8.05 -22.91 -52.45
N ALA A 17 9.22 -22.76 -53.09
CA ALA A 17 10.27 -21.81 -52.65
C ALA A 17 11.14 -21.27 -53.81
N LEU A 18 11.65 -20.03 -53.62
CA LEU A 18 12.73 -19.23 -54.24
C LEU A 18 12.21 -17.76 -54.36
N VAL A 19 12.84 -16.68 -53.88
CA VAL A 19 14.22 -16.14 -54.01
C VAL A 19 14.49 -15.69 -55.47
N VAL A 20 14.85 -14.44 -55.80
CA VAL A 20 15.58 -13.32 -55.11
C VAL A 20 14.73 -12.00 -55.16
N ALA A 21 15.11 -10.74 -54.83
CA ALA A 21 16.37 -10.04 -54.49
C ALA A 21 16.18 -8.68 -53.72
N ALA A 22 17.30 -7.96 -53.53
CA ALA A 22 17.59 -6.58 -53.09
C ALA A 22 16.60 -5.43 -53.47
N LEU A 23 16.55 -4.26 -52.82
CA LEU A 23 17.67 -3.39 -52.32
C LEU A 23 17.46 -2.68 -50.96
N SER A 24 18.59 -2.36 -50.34
CA SER A 24 18.87 -1.70 -49.04
C SER A 24 18.69 -0.14 -49.09
N PRO A 25 18.81 0.66 -47.97
CA PRO A 25 19.48 0.34 -46.69
C PRO A 25 18.83 0.82 -45.36
N MET A 26 19.39 0.30 -44.26
CA MET A 26 19.27 0.82 -42.88
C MET A 26 20.66 1.10 -42.29
N ILE A 27 20.72 1.93 -41.23
CA ILE A 27 21.94 2.26 -40.49
C ILE A 27 22.13 1.26 -39.34
N ALA A 28 23.38 0.96 -39.00
CA ALA A 28 23.74 -0.15 -38.10
C ALA A 28 23.54 0.14 -36.61
N VAL A 29 23.04 -0.87 -35.90
CA VAL A 29 23.17 -1.06 -34.44
C VAL A 29 24.23 -2.17 -34.24
N PRO A 30 25.15 -2.08 -33.27
CA PRO A 30 26.16 -3.12 -33.05
C PRO A 30 25.51 -4.45 -32.63
N THR A 31 25.72 -5.49 -33.41
CA THR A 31 25.16 -6.83 -33.16
C THR A 31 25.83 -7.49 -31.96
N ALA A 32 25.04 -8.00 -31.01
CA ALA A 32 25.53 -8.94 -30.02
C ALA A 32 26.17 -10.16 -30.70
N SER A 33 27.30 -10.63 -30.16
CA SER A 33 28.01 -11.76 -30.74
C SER A 33 27.30 -13.07 -30.40
N LEU A 34 26.82 -13.78 -31.43
CA LEU A 34 26.27 -15.13 -31.28
C LEU A 34 27.39 -16.12 -30.95
N MET A 35 27.68 -16.28 -29.65
CA MET A 35 28.33 -17.50 -29.16
C MET A 35 27.37 -18.69 -29.31
N PRO A 36 27.87 -19.90 -29.62
CA PRO A 36 27.05 -21.10 -29.63
C PRO A 36 26.49 -21.38 -28.23
N PRO A 37 25.35 -22.08 -28.10
CA PRO A 37 24.83 -22.47 -26.80
C PRO A 37 25.90 -23.29 -26.04
N ALA A 38 26.16 -22.90 -24.79
CA ALA A 38 26.95 -23.73 -23.89
C ALA A 38 26.30 -25.11 -23.82
N ALA A 39 27.09 -26.16 -24.02
CA ALA A 39 26.60 -27.53 -23.86
C ALA A 39 26.09 -27.69 -22.42
N ALA A 40 24.91 -28.29 -22.27
CA ALA A 40 24.35 -28.53 -20.95
C ALA A 40 25.34 -29.38 -20.13
N VAL A 41 25.87 -28.81 -19.06
CA VAL A 41 26.59 -29.58 -18.04
C VAL A 41 25.56 -30.52 -17.42
N GLU A 42 25.81 -31.82 -17.50
CA GLU A 42 24.82 -32.80 -17.04
C GLU A 42 24.56 -32.64 -15.53
N LYS A 43 23.28 -32.72 -15.17
CA LYS A 43 22.81 -32.76 -13.79
C LYS A 43 23.60 -33.82 -13.00
N PRO A 44 24.15 -33.52 -11.82
CA PRO A 44 24.67 -34.55 -10.93
C PRO A 44 23.56 -35.61 -10.68
N PRO A 45 23.84 -36.91 -10.85
CA PRO A 45 22.81 -37.94 -10.76
C PRO A 45 22.18 -37.99 -9.36
N ASP A 46 20.88 -38.25 -9.31
CA ASP A 46 20.11 -38.29 -8.06
C ASP A 46 20.69 -39.31 -7.06
N GLY A 47 20.83 -38.90 -5.81
CA GLY A 47 21.51 -39.67 -4.76
C GLY A 47 20.75 -40.94 -4.37
N ALA A 48 21.08 -42.06 -4.99
CA ALA A 48 20.48 -43.37 -4.70
C ALA A 48 21.48 -44.55 -4.72
N ASP A 49 22.79 -44.30 -4.58
CA ASP A 49 23.82 -45.34 -4.48
C ASP A 49 24.77 -45.11 -3.29
N GLY A 50 25.00 -46.16 -2.50
CA GLY A 50 25.73 -46.12 -1.22
C GLY A 50 27.25 -46.10 -1.36
N GLN A 51 27.81 -45.19 -2.15
CA GLN A 51 29.26 -45.00 -2.30
C GLN A 51 29.79 -44.01 -1.25
N GLN A 52 30.45 -44.52 -0.20
CA GLN A 52 31.34 -43.69 0.62
C GLN A 52 32.55 -43.31 -0.24
N GLY A 53 32.64 -42.04 -0.64
CA GLY A 53 33.70 -41.54 -1.51
C GLY A 53 35.10 -41.76 -0.91
N ALA A 54 35.97 -42.43 -1.66
CA ALA A 54 37.34 -42.73 -1.27
C ALA A 54 38.31 -41.59 -1.64
N ASP A 55 38.00 -40.38 -1.19
CA ASP A 55 38.89 -39.20 -1.19
C ASP A 55 39.15 -38.79 0.27
N GLU A 56 40.32 -38.20 0.57
CA GLU A 56 40.88 -38.14 1.94
C GLU A 56 39.90 -37.62 3.04
N PRO A 57 39.43 -38.49 3.96
CA PRO A 57 38.39 -38.12 4.91
C PRO A 57 38.96 -37.44 6.16
N GLY A 58 38.63 -36.16 6.36
CA GLY A 58 38.75 -35.51 7.67
C GLY A 58 38.94 -33.99 7.70
N ASN A 59 39.49 -33.37 6.65
CA ASN A 59 39.93 -31.96 6.71
C ASN A 59 39.04 -30.95 5.99
N LYS A 60 38.04 -31.40 5.23
CA LYS A 60 37.09 -30.53 4.52
C LYS A 60 35.70 -30.58 5.15
N VAL A 61 35.06 -29.42 5.26
CA VAL A 61 33.69 -29.25 5.76
C VAL A 61 32.86 -28.58 4.69
N ARG A 62 31.76 -29.23 4.28
CA ARG A 62 30.72 -28.57 3.47
C ARG A 62 29.74 -27.90 4.41
N ILE A 63 29.44 -26.63 4.17
CA ILE A 63 28.50 -25.80 4.92
C ILE A 63 27.48 -25.27 3.92
N LYS A 64 26.19 -25.52 4.18
CA LYS A 64 25.09 -25.04 3.34
C LYS A 64 24.37 -23.90 4.06
N LEU A 65 24.14 -22.79 3.38
CA LEU A 65 23.30 -21.69 3.86
C LEU A 65 21.99 -21.71 3.08
N VAL A 66 20.87 -21.60 3.78
CA VAL A 66 19.52 -21.51 3.22
C VAL A 66 18.92 -20.16 3.63
N GLY A 67 18.83 -19.23 2.69
CA GLY A 67 18.29 -17.89 2.90
C GLY A 67 16.76 -17.85 2.81
N LEU A 68 16.10 -17.36 3.87
CA LEU A 68 14.65 -17.10 3.94
C LEU A 68 14.39 -15.59 3.99
N GLY A 69 14.12 -14.97 2.83
CA GLY A 69 13.92 -13.52 2.72
C GLY A 69 12.46 -13.08 2.81
N ASN A 70 12.25 -11.86 3.35
CA ASN A 70 11.03 -11.07 3.16
C ASN A 70 9.70 -11.85 3.35
N LEU A 71 9.55 -12.60 4.45
CA LEU A 71 8.34 -13.40 4.66
C LEU A 71 7.06 -12.57 4.90
N ARG A 72 7.17 -11.33 5.42
CA ARG A 72 6.06 -10.36 5.59
C ARG A 72 4.75 -10.97 6.14
N GLY A 73 4.80 -11.87 7.11
CA GLY A 73 3.57 -12.50 7.63
C GLY A 73 2.89 -13.55 6.71
N HIS A 74 3.45 -13.94 5.56
CA HIS A 74 2.86 -14.96 4.68
C HIS A 74 3.05 -16.39 5.23
N TYR A 75 2.32 -16.71 6.31
CA TYR A 75 2.37 -18.04 6.94
C TYR A 75 1.37 -19.05 6.39
N VAL A 76 0.29 -18.56 5.75
CA VAL A 76 -0.75 -19.37 5.10
C VAL A 76 -0.34 -19.64 3.65
N GLU A 77 -0.66 -20.83 3.15
CA GLU A 77 -0.42 -21.19 1.74
C GLU A 77 -1.49 -20.53 0.84
N THR A 78 -1.09 -19.70 -0.13
CA THR A 78 -2.04 -18.97 -1.00
C THR A 78 -2.42 -19.80 -2.23
N SER A 79 -3.45 -20.65 -2.08
CA SER A 79 -3.94 -21.49 -3.19
C SER A 79 -4.82 -20.72 -4.17
N GLY A 80 -4.22 -20.26 -5.27
CA GLY A 80 -4.93 -19.75 -6.47
C GLY A 80 -5.71 -20.84 -7.24
N PHE A 81 -6.38 -21.77 -6.56
CA PHE A 81 -7.11 -22.84 -7.24
C PHE A 81 -8.36 -22.28 -7.93
N ASN A 82 -8.34 -22.30 -9.26
CA ASN A 82 -9.42 -21.80 -10.10
C ASN A 82 -10.46 -22.92 -10.34
N PRO A 83 -11.65 -22.90 -9.69
CA PRO A 83 -12.62 -23.99 -9.77
C PRO A 83 -13.35 -24.08 -11.12
N LYS A 84 -12.98 -23.25 -12.12
CA LYS A 84 -13.49 -23.31 -13.50
C LYS A 84 -12.51 -23.95 -14.48
N THR A 85 -11.21 -23.94 -14.19
CA THR A 85 -10.18 -24.57 -15.02
C THR A 85 -9.54 -25.81 -14.35
N GLU A 86 -9.74 -25.98 -13.04
CA GLU A 86 -9.05 -26.97 -12.19
C GLU A 86 -7.52 -26.75 -12.09
N GLU A 87 -7.04 -25.58 -12.51
CA GLU A 87 -5.64 -25.16 -12.45
C GLU A 87 -5.36 -24.33 -11.18
N TYR A 88 -4.09 -24.16 -10.86
CA TYR A 88 -3.62 -23.24 -9.81
C TYR A 88 -2.93 -22.04 -10.46
N ASP A 89 -3.40 -20.83 -10.15
CA ASP A 89 -2.69 -19.61 -10.47
C ASP A 89 -1.32 -19.61 -9.76
N LEU A 90 -0.27 -19.23 -10.50
CA LEU A 90 1.10 -19.12 -10.01
C LEU A 90 1.58 -17.66 -10.11
N PRO A 91 2.49 -17.20 -9.22
CA PRO A 91 3.15 -17.94 -8.16
C PRO A 91 2.27 -18.20 -6.92
N LYS A 92 2.52 -19.32 -6.25
CA LYS A 92 1.86 -19.74 -5.01
C LYS A 92 2.76 -19.42 -3.81
N ASP A 93 2.27 -18.77 -2.77
CA ASP A 93 3.02 -18.68 -1.51
C ASP A 93 2.92 -20.02 -0.79
N PRO A 94 4.05 -20.65 -0.37
CA PRO A 94 4.04 -22.00 0.20
C PRO A 94 3.52 -22.07 1.65
N GLY A 95 3.50 -20.94 2.36
CA GLY A 95 3.24 -20.88 3.79
C GLY A 95 4.25 -21.66 4.65
N LEU A 96 4.09 -21.62 5.97
CA LEU A 96 5.03 -22.25 6.90
C LEU A 96 5.11 -23.78 6.76
N ILE A 97 4.04 -24.41 6.29
CA ILE A 97 3.98 -25.87 6.11
C ILE A 97 4.91 -26.31 4.97
N GLY A 98 4.91 -25.58 3.85
CA GLY A 98 5.85 -25.82 2.75
C GLY A 98 7.29 -25.50 3.16
N ILE A 99 7.51 -24.35 3.81
CA ILE A 99 8.85 -23.89 4.22
C ILE A 99 9.50 -24.84 5.23
N GLU A 100 8.79 -25.27 6.29
CA GLU A 100 9.36 -26.24 7.26
C GLU A 100 9.68 -27.58 6.61
N CYS A 101 8.76 -28.12 5.81
CA CYS A 101 8.97 -29.44 5.22
C CYS A 101 10.15 -29.45 4.23
N ALA A 102 10.34 -28.37 3.47
CA ALA A 102 11.48 -28.18 2.59
C ALA A 102 12.79 -27.98 3.38
N VAL A 103 12.80 -27.11 4.40
CA VAL A 103 13.96 -26.87 5.29
C VAL A 103 14.42 -28.16 5.97
N ARG A 104 13.47 -29.00 6.43
CA ARG A 104 13.78 -30.29 7.03
C ARG A 104 14.37 -31.27 6.02
N GLY A 105 13.80 -31.36 4.81
CA GLY A 105 14.37 -32.16 3.71
C GLY A 105 15.81 -31.75 3.36
N ILE A 106 16.10 -30.44 3.34
CA ILE A 106 17.47 -29.94 3.11
C ILE A 106 18.42 -30.37 4.24
N ARG A 107 17.98 -30.30 5.51
CA ARG A 107 18.79 -30.74 6.66
C ARG A 107 18.99 -32.26 6.72
N GLU A 108 18.08 -33.06 6.14
CA GLU A 108 18.27 -34.50 5.94
C GLU A 108 19.37 -34.81 4.91
N ASP A 109 19.41 -34.08 3.79
CA ASP A 109 20.43 -34.27 2.73
C ASP A 109 21.78 -33.61 3.06
N PHE A 110 21.76 -32.49 3.80
CA PHE A 110 22.92 -31.69 4.17
C PHE A 110 22.90 -31.38 5.68
N PRO A 111 23.48 -32.25 6.53
CA PRO A 111 23.45 -32.08 7.99
C PRO A 111 24.06 -30.76 8.49
N ASN A 112 25.06 -30.24 7.78
CA ASN A 112 25.72 -28.95 8.06
C ASN A 112 24.97 -27.76 7.40
N THR A 113 23.63 -27.73 7.51
CA THR A 113 22.80 -26.64 6.98
C THR A 113 22.46 -25.62 8.05
N LEU A 114 22.76 -24.35 7.76
CA LEU A 114 22.36 -23.17 8.50
C LEU A 114 21.23 -22.46 7.74
N VAL A 115 20.11 -22.19 8.41
CA VAL A 115 18.93 -21.53 7.83
C VAL A 115 18.90 -20.11 8.38
N VAL A 116 18.99 -19.11 7.52
CA VAL A 116 19.20 -17.71 7.93
C VAL A 116 18.28 -16.76 7.19
N SER A 117 18.06 -15.56 7.75
CA SER A 117 17.21 -14.56 7.13
C SER A 117 17.92 -13.20 6.98
N PRO A 118 17.76 -12.50 5.85
CA PRO A 118 18.11 -11.09 5.70
C PRO A 118 17.06 -10.17 6.35
N GLY A 119 16.15 -10.69 7.16
CA GLY A 119 15.05 -9.95 7.77
C GLY A 119 13.86 -9.72 6.83
N GLY A 120 12.91 -8.91 7.29
CA GLY A 120 11.64 -8.65 6.61
C GLY A 120 10.57 -9.71 6.86
N ASN A 121 10.68 -10.45 7.97
CA ASN A 121 9.81 -11.59 8.26
C ASN A 121 8.45 -11.18 8.88
N VAL A 122 8.45 -10.08 9.64
CA VAL A 122 7.31 -9.55 10.39
C VAL A 122 7.12 -8.05 10.09
N GLY A 123 5.92 -7.54 10.37
CA GLY A 123 5.46 -6.22 9.95
C GLY A 123 5.18 -6.13 8.45
N ALA A 124 4.44 -5.09 8.04
CA ALA A 124 3.82 -4.98 6.70
C ALA A 124 3.13 -6.30 6.26
N SER A 125 2.40 -6.91 7.19
CA SER A 125 1.89 -8.29 7.09
C SER A 125 0.39 -8.34 6.82
N PRO A 126 -0.10 -9.28 5.98
CA PRO A 126 -1.53 -9.50 5.77
C PRO A 126 -2.32 -9.66 7.07
N HIS A 127 -3.59 -9.25 7.07
CA HIS A 127 -4.47 -9.26 8.24
C HIS A 127 -4.48 -10.59 9.02
N THR A 128 -4.40 -11.73 8.33
CA THR A 128 -4.34 -13.08 8.95
C THR A 128 -3.15 -13.27 9.90
N SER A 129 -2.08 -12.47 9.73
CA SER A 129 -0.86 -12.49 10.53
C SER A 129 -0.77 -11.27 11.44
N SER A 130 -1.05 -10.06 10.92
CA SER A 130 -0.95 -8.83 11.72
C SER A 130 -2.00 -8.73 12.82
N PHE A 131 -3.21 -9.28 12.65
CA PHE A 131 -4.22 -9.39 13.72
C PHE A 131 -3.76 -10.27 14.89
N VAL A 132 -2.85 -11.22 14.64
CA VAL A 132 -2.21 -12.07 15.65
C VAL A 132 -0.74 -11.68 15.88
N GLN A 133 -0.39 -10.41 15.62
CA GLN A 133 0.91 -9.79 15.89
C GLN A 133 2.11 -10.56 15.31
N ASP A 134 1.94 -11.20 14.14
CA ASP A 134 2.95 -12.01 13.46
C ASP A 134 3.55 -13.18 14.28
N GLN A 135 2.88 -13.56 15.38
CA GLN A 135 3.15 -14.79 16.13
C GLN A 135 3.19 -16.07 15.26
N PRO A 136 2.44 -16.21 14.14
CA PRO A 136 2.59 -17.35 13.24
C PRO A 136 3.99 -17.47 12.65
N ILE A 137 4.54 -16.39 12.08
CA ILE A 137 5.88 -16.41 11.48
C ILE A 137 6.96 -16.62 12.54
N ILE A 138 6.86 -15.95 13.68
CA ILE A 138 7.83 -16.12 14.78
C ILE A 138 7.84 -17.58 15.24
N TYR A 139 6.66 -18.17 15.52
CA TYR A 139 6.52 -19.59 15.82
C TYR A 139 7.13 -20.48 14.73
N GLY A 140 6.85 -20.20 13.46
CA GLY A 140 7.38 -20.95 12.32
C GLY A 140 8.90 -20.94 12.25
N LEU A 141 9.53 -19.77 12.39
CA LEU A 141 10.98 -19.61 12.37
C LEU A 141 11.65 -20.30 13.57
N ASN A 142 11.02 -20.26 14.75
CA ASN A 142 11.46 -21.00 15.93
C ASN A 142 11.35 -22.53 15.72
N THR A 143 10.21 -23.03 15.22
CA THR A 143 10.01 -24.45 14.89
C THR A 143 11.01 -24.94 13.84
N MET A 144 11.26 -24.12 12.81
CA MET A 144 12.29 -24.36 11.80
C MET A 144 13.72 -24.15 12.32
N LYS A 145 13.91 -23.71 13.57
CA LYS A 145 15.21 -23.42 14.20
C LYS A 145 16.07 -22.56 13.29
N LEU A 146 15.62 -21.35 12.99
CA LEU A 146 16.41 -20.34 12.30
C LEU A 146 17.72 -20.11 13.07
N ASP A 147 18.83 -19.98 12.36
CA ASP A 147 20.16 -19.85 12.94
C ASP A 147 20.52 -18.39 13.27
N ALA A 148 20.05 -17.43 12.45
CA ALA A 148 20.11 -15.99 12.69
C ALA A 148 19.19 -15.23 11.71
N SER A 149 18.73 -14.04 12.10
CA SER A 149 18.07 -13.07 11.21
C SER A 149 18.78 -11.72 11.26
N ALA A 150 18.82 -10.97 10.16
CA ALA A 150 18.97 -9.52 10.25
C ALA A 150 17.64 -8.87 10.69
N LEU A 151 17.68 -7.65 11.21
CA LEU A 151 16.48 -6.84 11.45
C LEU A 151 15.92 -6.31 10.11
N GLY A 152 14.63 -6.55 9.85
CA GLY A 152 13.93 -5.91 8.73
C GLY A 152 13.28 -4.60 9.15
N VAL A 153 13.08 -3.65 8.22
CA VAL A 153 12.55 -2.31 8.56
C VAL A 153 11.18 -2.37 9.24
N HIS A 154 10.33 -3.34 8.86
CA HIS A 154 8.97 -3.48 9.39
C HIS A 154 8.87 -4.17 10.75
N ALA A 155 9.95 -4.75 11.27
CA ALA A 155 10.04 -5.12 12.68
C ALA A 155 10.04 -3.88 13.61
N LEU A 156 10.03 -2.67 13.04
CA LEU A 156 9.85 -1.39 13.72
C LEU A 156 8.49 -0.72 13.43
N ASP A 157 7.55 -1.39 12.72
CA ASP A 157 6.20 -0.84 12.44
C ASP A 157 5.43 -0.56 13.75
N GLY A 158 5.51 -1.46 14.73
CA GLY A 158 4.98 -1.26 16.10
C GLY A 158 5.82 -0.34 16.99
N GLY A 159 6.92 0.19 16.46
CA GLY A 159 7.90 1.01 17.17
C GLY A 159 8.96 0.23 17.96
N VAL A 160 10.02 0.91 18.38
CA VAL A 160 11.17 0.29 19.11
C VAL A 160 10.71 -0.53 20.33
N LYS A 161 9.67 -0.08 21.05
CA LYS A 161 9.17 -0.81 22.23
C LYS A 161 8.53 -2.15 21.88
N ASP A 162 7.85 -2.26 20.74
CA ASP A 162 7.26 -3.51 20.28
C ASP A 162 8.34 -4.51 19.83
N LEU A 163 9.42 -4.00 19.23
CA LEU A 163 10.64 -4.77 18.98
C LEU A 163 11.23 -5.32 20.29
N GLU A 164 11.49 -4.45 21.27
CA GLU A 164 12.17 -4.81 22.53
C GLU A 164 11.33 -5.69 23.47
N ASP A 165 10.01 -5.45 23.61
CA ASP A 165 9.15 -6.17 24.55
C ASP A 165 8.55 -7.46 23.96
N ARG A 166 8.36 -7.55 22.64
CA ARG A 166 7.54 -8.60 22.00
C ARG A 166 8.26 -9.37 20.90
N ILE A 167 8.96 -8.71 19.96
CA ILE A 167 9.56 -9.41 18.81
C ILE A 167 10.86 -10.10 19.20
N LEU A 168 11.79 -9.41 19.88
CA LEU A 168 13.04 -10.03 20.34
C LEU A 168 12.77 -11.16 21.36
N PRO A 169 11.96 -10.98 22.42
CA PRO A 169 11.78 -12.02 23.45
C PRO A 169 10.97 -13.25 23.00
N ALA A 170 10.32 -13.19 21.83
CA ALA A 170 9.61 -14.32 21.24
C ALA A 170 10.43 -15.08 20.18
N SER A 171 11.58 -14.56 19.76
CA SER A 171 12.43 -15.18 18.74
C SER A 171 13.45 -16.12 19.40
N ASP A 172 13.43 -17.41 19.07
CA ASP A 172 14.41 -18.40 19.57
C ASP A 172 15.78 -18.31 18.85
N PHE A 173 16.01 -17.21 18.11
CA PHE A 173 17.15 -16.95 17.24
C PHE A 173 17.53 -15.46 17.31
N PRO A 174 18.82 -15.11 17.15
CA PRO A 174 19.27 -13.73 17.31
C PRO A 174 18.86 -12.84 16.12
N VAL A 175 18.39 -11.62 16.43
CA VAL A 175 18.05 -10.59 15.46
C VAL A 175 19.14 -9.51 15.41
N LEU A 176 19.86 -9.46 14.29
CA LEU A 176 21.14 -8.76 14.17
C LEU A 176 21.01 -7.44 13.40
N ALA A 177 21.58 -6.35 13.94
CA ALA A 177 21.58 -5.03 13.31
C ALA A 177 22.85 -4.22 13.67
N ALA A 178 24.01 -4.63 13.16
CA ALA A 178 25.33 -4.09 13.53
C ALA A 178 25.53 -2.60 13.19
N ASN A 179 24.73 -2.07 12.28
CA ASN A 179 24.72 -0.67 11.86
C ASN A 179 23.59 0.17 12.49
N VAL A 180 22.74 -0.42 13.33
CA VAL A 180 21.70 0.29 14.09
C VAL A 180 22.13 0.38 15.56
N SER A 181 21.86 1.53 16.17
CA SER A 181 22.18 1.81 17.58
C SER A 181 21.06 2.60 18.24
N GLY A 182 20.91 2.49 19.56
CA GLY A 182 19.89 3.19 20.35
C GLY A 182 19.05 2.27 21.23
N SER A 183 18.67 1.10 20.72
CA SER A 183 18.10 0.00 21.53
C SER A 183 19.20 -0.76 22.25
N THR A 184 19.03 -1.01 23.55
CA THR A 184 19.98 -1.83 24.32
C THR A 184 19.75 -3.32 24.10
N SER A 185 18.50 -3.76 24.02
CA SER A 185 18.14 -5.16 23.76
C SER A 185 18.67 -5.62 22.41
N LEU A 186 18.39 -4.87 21.33
CA LEU A 186 18.90 -5.16 19.98
C LEU A 186 20.45 -5.14 19.90
N SER A 187 21.11 -4.32 20.73
CA SER A 187 22.57 -4.28 20.80
C SER A 187 23.19 -5.50 21.51
N ALA A 188 22.41 -6.22 22.32
CA ALA A 188 22.81 -7.39 23.08
C ALA A 188 22.54 -8.73 22.36
N GLU A 189 21.74 -8.70 21.28
CA GLU A 189 21.38 -9.88 20.48
C GLU A 189 22.59 -10.67 19.96
N GLY A 190 22.48 -12.00 19.97
CA GLY A 190 23.52 -12.93 19.49
C GLY A 190 24.78 -12.92 20.36
N SER A 191 25.89 -12.46 19.76
CA SER A 191 27.16 -12.19 20.44
C SER A 191 27.32 -10.68 20.79
N GLY A 192 26.26 -9.89 20.61
CA GLY A 192 26.24 -8.44 20.73
C GLY A 192 26.77 -7.72 19.50
N ARG A 193 26.61 -6.39 19.47
CA ARG A 193 27.11 -5.49 18.39
C ARG A 193 26.57 -5.84 16.98
N GLY A 194 25.44 -6.56 16.92
CA GLY A 194 24.82 -7.07 15.69
C GLY A 194 25.56 -8.23 15.01
N VAL A 195 26.29 -9.02 15.79
CA VAL A 195 27.05 -10.19 15.33
C VAL A 195 26.61 -11.44 16.09
N PHE A 196 26.67 -12.61 15.44
CA PHE A 196 26.51 -13.92 16.10
C PHE A 196 27.52 -14.92 15.54
N ILE A 197 28.19 -15.71 16.39
CA ILE A 197 29.13 -16.74 15.94
C ILE A 197 28.61 -18.13 16.33
N LYS A 198 28.50 -19.03 15.35
CA LYS A 198 28.09 -20.43 15.53
C LYS A 198 29.14 -21.38 14.97
N GLU A 199 29.48 -22.42 15.73
CA GLU A 199 30.33 -23.51 15.24
C GLU A 199 29.52 -24.56 14.49
N VAL A 200 30.01 -24.98 13.33
CA VAL A 200 29.51 -26.11 12.53
C VAL A 200 30.69 -27.00 12.22
N ASP A 201 30.71 -28.21 12.79
CA ASP A 201 31.73 -29.23 12.52
C ASP A 201 33.16 -28.64 12.60
N GLY A 202 33.50 -28.02 13.74
CA GLY A 202 34.82 -27.42 13.98
C GLY A 202 35.16 -26.16 13.16
N VAL A 203 34.21 -25.60 12.39
CA VAL A 203 34.38 -24.34 11.65
C VAL A 203 33.45 -23.29 12.25
N ARG A 204 33.99 -22.12 12.61
CA ARG A 204 33.19 -21.03 13.20
C ARG A 204 32.65 -20.12 12.10
N VAL A 205 31.33 -20.04 11.99
CA VAL A 205 30.61 -19.18 11.05
C VAL A 205 30.13 -17.94 11.80
N GLY A 206 30.63 -16.76 11.40
CA GLY A 206 30.24 -15.47 11.95
C GLY A 206 29.19 -14.79 11.07
N PHE A 207 28.04 -14.48 11.65
CA PHE A 207 26.95 -13.75 11.01
C PHE A 207 26.98 -12.29 11.41
N ILE A 208 26.83 -11.39 10.44
CA ILE A 208 26.74 -9.93 10.65
C ILE A 208 25.41 -9.46 10.05
N GLY A 209 24.49 -8.99 10.88
CA GLY A 209 23.25 -8.39 10.38
C GLY A 209 23.40 -6.90 10.08
N VAL A 210 22.88 -6.42 8.96
CA VAL A 210 22.77 -4.97 8.67
C VAL A 210 21.41 -4.62 8.07
N VAL A 211 20.94 -3.40 8.38
CA VAL A 211 19.65 -2.85 7.94
C VAL A 211 19.89 -1.74 6.93
N THR A 212 18.98 -1.54 5.98
CA THR A 212 19.13 -0.52 4.93
C THR A 212 19.42 0.89 5.43
N ASP A 213 20.28 1.59 4.70
CA ASP A 213 20.61 3.00 4.89
C ASP A 213 19.38 3.92 4.64
N GLU A 214 18.34 3.40 3.99
CA GLU A 214 17.05 4.07 3.76
C GLU A 214 16.10 3.98 4.97
N LEU A 215 16.44 3.25 6.05
CA LEU A 215 15.58 3.16 7.24
C LEU A 215 15.11 4.54 7.77
N PRO A 216 15.92 5.62 7.80
CA PRO A 216 15.49 6.96 8.21
C PRO A 216 14.44 7.66 7.31
N VAL A 217 14.09 7.07 6.17
CA VAL A 217 12.96 7.49 5.30
C VAL A 217 11.86 6.43 5.17
N ARG A 218 12.05 5.21 5.71
CA ARG A 218 11.08 4.11 5.69
C ARG A 218 10.54 3.72 7.07
N THR A 219 10.59 4.62 8.08
CA THR A 219 10.12 4.34 9.44
C THR A 219 9.55 5.56 10.17
N LEU A 220 8.79 5.32 11.24
CA LEU A 220 8.15 6.33 12.08
C LEU A 220 9.15 7.36 12.64
N ALA A 221 8.74 8.62 12.78
CA ALA A 221 9.55 9.67 13.40
C ALA A 221 10.03 9.27 14.81
N ALA A 222 9.15 8.67 15.61
CA ALA A 222 9.48 8.18 16.96
C ALA A 222 10.60 7.12 16.98
N ASN A 223 10.74 6.30 15.93
CA ASN A 223 11.86 5.36 15.82
C ASN A 223 13.17 6.10 15.53
N ARG A 224 13.14 7.18 14.75
CA ARG A 224 14.31 8.02 14.40
C ARG A 224 14.76 8.94 15.54
N GLU A 225 13.89 9.20 16.52
CA GLU A 225 14.23 9.89 17.78
C GLU A 225 15.01 8.97 18.75
N VAL A 226 14.95 7.65 18.57
CA VAL A 226 15.64 6.65 19.41
C VAL A 226 16.81 5.98 18.69
N LEU A 227 16.65 5.64 17.41
CA LEU A 227 17.60 4.83 16.64
C LEU A 227 18.47 5.68 15.71
N THR A 228 19.78 5.42 15.72
CA THR A 228 20.76 5.98 14.77
C THR A 228 21.29 4.88 13.86
N VAL A 229 21.30 5.14 12.55
CA VAL A 229 21.75 4.23 11.50
C VAL A 229 23.12 4.68 10.96
N SER A 230 24.03 3.73 10.80
CA SER A 230 25.34 3.91 10.14
C SER A 230 25.35 3.20 8.77
N PRO A 231 26.23 3.58 7.82
CA PRO A 231 26.24 2.98 6.49
C PRO A 231 26.43 1.45 6.52
N ALA A 232 25.47 0.71 5.97
CA ALA A 232 25.30 -0.73 6.14
C ALA A 232 26.54 -1.52 5.68
N VAL A 233 26.93 -1.36 4.41
CA VAL A 233 28.05 -2.09 3.80
C VAL A 233 29.39 -1.74 4.46
N ALA A 234 29.61 -0.47 4.81
CA ALA A 234 30.83 -0.05 5.51
C ALA A 234 30.91 -0.67 6.92
N THR A 235 29.78 -0.75 7.62
CA THR A 235 29.70 -1.38 8.95
C THR A 235 29.89 -2.89 8.87
N ALA A 236 29.29 -3.55 7.87
CA ALA A 236 29.48 -4.98 7.61
C ALA A 236 30.96 -5.30 7.32
N ASN A 237 31.62 -4.52 6.45
CA ASN A 237 33.04 -4.68 6.16
C ASN A 237 33.94 -4.46 7.40
N ALA A 238 33.60 -3.50 8.27
CA ALA A 238 34.32 -3.28 9.52
C ALA A 238 34.16 -4.46 10.50
N ARG A 239 32.94 -4.99 10.67
CA ARG A 239 32.66 -6.18 11.49
C ARG A 239 33.33 -7.43 10.93
N ALA A 240 33.34 -7.60 9.61
CA ALA A 240 34.03 -8.71 8.94
C ALA A 240 35.55 -8.65 9.14
N ALA A 241 36.14 -7.44 9.15
CA ALA A 241 37.54 -7.25 9.48
C ALA A 241 37.85 -7.58 10.95
N GLU A 242 37.02 -7.13 11.90
CA GLU A 242 37.14 -7.50 13.32
C GLU A 242 37.14 -9.03 13.49
N LEU A 243 36.16 -9.73 12.91
CA LEU A 243 36.01 -11.20 12.98
C LEU A 243 37.17 -12.03 12.40
N LYS A 244 38.16 -11.39 11.76
CA LYS A 244 39.28 -12.03 11.04
C LYS A 244 40.66 -11.44 11.44
N ASP A 245 40.74 -10.58 12.47
CA ASP A 245 41.98 -9.86 12.82
C ASP A 245 42.90 -10.58 13.82
N GLY A 246 42.42 -11.63 14.48
CA GLY A 246 43.12 -12.46 15.46
C GLY A 246 42.80 -12.12 16.93
N ASN A 247 42.09 -11.02 17.19
CA ASN A 247 41.79 -10.50 18.53
C ASN A 247 40.60 -11.22 19.18
N GLN A 248 40.87 -12.29 19.93
CA GLN A 248 39.86 -13.09 20.65
C GLN A 248 38.82 -12.30 21.49
N ALA A 249 39.06 -11.02 21.82
CA ALA A 249 38.12 -10.16 22.53
C ALA A 249 36.89 -9.70 21.70
N ASN A 250 36.92 -9.79 20.36
CA ASN A 250 35.78 -9.48 19.49
C ASN A 250 35.01 -10.74 19.03
N GLY A 251 35.62 -11.93 19.19
CA GLY A 251 35.14 -13.20 18.64
C GLY A 251 35.64 -13.43 17.21
N GLU A 252 36.18 -14.61 16.94
CA GLU A 252 36.85 -14.93 15.67
C GLU A 252 36.02 -15.90 14.82
N ALA A 253 35.92 -15.64 13.52
CA ALA A 253 35.16 -16.46 12.57
C ALA A 253 36.04 -16.96 11.42
N ASP A 254 35.95 -18.25 11.14
CA ASP A 254 36.64 -18.92 10.05
C ASP A 254 35.95 -18.64 8.70
N VAL A 255 34.62 -18.55 8.71
CA VAL A 255 33.76 -18.11 7.59
C VAL A 255 32.88 -16.94 8.07
N VAL A 256 32.71 -15.89 7.25
CA VAL A 256 31.89 -14.71 7.57
C VAL A 256 30.77 -14.53 6.55
N VAL A 257 29.54 -14.44 7.06
CA VAL A 257 28.30 -14.28 6.30
C VAL A 257 27.64 -12.96 6.69
N VAL A 258 27.32 -12.11 5.71
CA VAL A 258 26.49 -10.92 5.95
C VAL A 258 25.03 -11.26 5.69
N LEU A 259 24.16 -10.91 6.65
CA LEU A 259 22.70 -10.93 6.52
C LEU A 259 22.25 -9.49 6.28
N SER A 260 21.83 -9.18 5.07
CA SER A 260 21.72 -7.80 4.58
C SER A 260 20.28 -7.44 4.23
N HIS A 261 19.64 -6.56 5.00
CA HIS A 261 18.33 -6.00 4.63
C HIS A 261 18.46 -4.83 3.63
N GLU A 262 19.35 -4.99 2.65
CA GLU A 262 19.54 -4.12 1.48
C GLU A 262 19.31 -4.87 0.18
N ASP A 263 18.85 -4.15 -0.85
CA ASP A 263 18.70 -4.73 -2.19
C ASP A 263 20.07 -5.02 -2.82
N MET A 264 20.26 -6.29 -3.15
CA MET A 264 21.46 -6.86 -3.74
C MET A 264 21.87 -6.19 -5.06
N ALA A 265 20.89 -5.69 -5.83
CA ALA A 265 21.15 -4.97 -7.08
C ALA A 265 22.07 -3.74 -6.90
N SER A 266 22.14 -3.18 -5.68
CA SER A 266 22.98 -2.02 -5.33
C SER A 266 24.27 -2.36 -4.56
N THR A 267 24.38 -3.55 -3.95
CA THR A 267 25.41 -3.84 -2.93
C THR A 267 26.38 -4.98 -3.26
N ALA A 268 26.07 -5.86 -4.23
CA ALA A 268 26.76 -7.13 -4.46
C ALA A 268 28.30 -7.12 -4.39
N THR A 269 28.93 -6.19 -5.12
CA THR A 269 30.40 -6.14 -5.26
C THR A 269 31.08 -5.26 -4.20
N SER A 270 30.31 -4.62 -3.31
CA SER A 270 30.80 -3.62 -2.34
C SER A 270 31.33 -4.23 -1.03
N PHE A 271 31.37 -5.56 -0.92
CA PHE A 271 31.93 -6.29 0.21
C PHE A 271 33.42 -6.64 0.01
N SER A 272 34.16 -6.70 1.12
CA SER A 272 35.63 -6.84 1.20
C SER A 272 36.10 -8.30 1.23
N ARG A 273 37.43 -8.53 1.23
CA ARG A 273 38.04 -9.87 1.30
C ARG A 273 37.75 -10.66 2.57
N ASN A 274 37.17 -10.01 3.58
CA ASN A 274 36.85 -10.61 4.87
C ASN A 274 35.41 -11.17 4.91
N VAL A 275 34.60 -10.91 3.88
CA VAL A 275 33.25 -11.46 3.70
C VAL A 275 33.32 -12.62 2.71
N ASP A 276 32.84 -13.80 3.14
CA ASP A 276 32.83 -15.02 2.34
C ASP A 276 31.49 -15.24 1.62
N ALA A 277 30.37 -14.81 2.24
CA ALA A 277 29.03 -14.91 1.68
C ALA A 277 28.09 -13.77 2.10
N VAL A 278 27.05 -13.51 1.30
CA VAL A 278 25.97 -12.56 1.61
C VAL A 278 24.61 -13.17 1.28
N VAL A 279 23.68 -13.05 2.23
CA VAL A 279 22.25 -13.30 2.02
C VAL A 279 21.53 -11.96 2.15
N SER A 280 20.88 -11.50 1.07
CA SER A 280 20.18 -10.21 1.00
C SER A 280 18.67 -10.33 0.93
N GLY A 281 17.98 -9.24 1.29
CA GLY A 281 16.53 -9.08 1.25
C GLY A 281 16.15 -7.67 0.79
N ARG A 282 15.02 -7.14 1.29
CA ARG A 282 14.41 -5.85 0.88
C ARG A 282 13.94 -5.77 -0.58
N GLY A 283 14.78 -6.13 -1.55
CA GLY A 283 14.42 -6.25 -2.97
C GLY A 283 13.39 -7.35 -3.21
N ALA A 284 12.60 -7.19 -4.28
CA ALA A 284 11.63 -8.19 -4.73
C ALA A 284 12.18 -9.11 -5.84
N GLY A 285 13.27 -8.71 -6.49
CA GLY A 285 13.92 -9.48 -7.56
C GLY A 285 14.90 -10.52 -7.03
N GLU A 286 15.00 -11.64 -7.73
CA GLU A 286 15.95 -12.73 -7.42
C GLU A 286 17.39 -12.39 -7.83
N TYR A 287 18.35 -12.83 -7.02
CA TYR A 287 19.79 -12.79 -7.34
C TYR A 287 20.46 -14.04 -6.77
N GLY A 288 21.36 -14.68 -7.52
CA GLY A 288 22.08 -15.87 -7.04
C GLY A 288 23.33 -16.14 -7.86
N HIS A 289 24.46 -15.57 -7.44
CA HIS A 289 25.74 -15.63 -8.17
C HIS A 289 26.95 -15.61 -7.22
N VAL A 290 28.07 -16.19 -7.65
CA VAL A 290 29.39 -15.92 -7.03
C VAL A 290 29.98 -14.68 -7.71
N VAL A 291 30.21 -13.62 -6.94
CA VAL A 291 30.68 -12.31 -7.44
C VAL A 291 32.12 -12.03 -7.01
N THR A 292 32.76 -11.06 -7.67
CA THR A 292 34.05 -10.51 -7.23
C THR A 292 33.81 -9.29 -6.34
N GLY A 293 34.20 -9.34 -5.07
CA GLY A 293 34.20 -8.20 -4.15
C GLY A 293 35.25 -7.15 -4.54
N PHE A 294 35.16 -5.94 -3.99
CA PHE A 294 36.00 -4.81 -4.41
C PHE A 294 37.51 -5.01 -4.16
N GLU A 295 37.90 -5.97 -3.32
CA GLU A 295 39.30 -6.36 -3.08
C GLU A 295 39.76 -7.57 -3.91
N GLY A 296 38.94 -8.06 -4.86
CA GLY A 296 39.27 -9.13 -5.79
C GLY A 296 38.98 -10.56 -5.29
N ASN A 297 38.32 -10.71 -4.15
CA ASN A 297 37.88 -12.00 -3.60
C ASN A 297 36.58 -12.50 -4.23
N SER A 298 36.38 -13.81 -4.25
CA SER A 298 35.06 -14.40 -4.51
C SER A 298 34.15 -14.25 -3.29
N ILE A 299 32.87 -13.98 -3.52
CA ILE A 299 31.82 -13.92 -2.50
C ILE A 299 30.61 -14.68 -3.04
N ALA A 300 30.05 -15.62 -2.26
CA ALA A 300 28.79 -16.28 -2.61
C ALA A 300 27.61 -15.39 -2.23
N VAL A 301 26.74 -15.02 -3.19
CA VAL A 301 25.74 -13.97 -2.98
C VAL A 301 24.36 -14.40 -3.48
N VAL A 302 23.37 -14.34 -2.59
CA VAL A 302 21.96 -14.67 -2.88
C VAL A 302 20.98 -13.62 -2.34
N GLN A 303 19.85 -13.44 -3.03
CA GLN A 303 18.68 -12.69 -2.59
C GLN A 303 17.44 -13.49 -3.04
N PRO A 304 16.82 -14.33 -2.16
CA PRO A 304 15.61 -15.07 -2.48
C PRO A 304 14.41 -14.16 -2.79
N GLU A 305 13.42 -14.72 -3.50
CA GLU A 305 12.12 -14.08 -3.70
C GLU A 305 11.38 -13.87 -2.36
N ILE A 306 10.39 -12.98 -2.37
CA ILE A 306 9.53 -12.70 -1.22
C ILE A 306 8.67 -13.90 -0.81
N TYR A 307 8.15 -13.85 0.42
CA TYR A 307 7.15 -14.80 0.95
C TYR A 307 7.62 -16.27 0.99
N GLY A 308 8.93 -16.51 0.89
CA GLY A 308 9.54 -17.85 0.97
C GLY A 308 9.33 -18.72 -0.28
N ARG A 309 8.97 -18.12 -1.42
CA ARG A 309 8.73 -18.81 -2.70
C ARG A 309 9.98 -19.47 -3.28
N SER A 310 11.15 -18.87 -3.04
CA SER A 310 12.45 -19.47 -3.28
C SER A 310 13.34 -19.36 -2.05
N PHE A 311 14.39 -20.20 -2.00
CA PHE A 311 15.46 -20.12 -1.02
C PHE A 311 16.74 -19.65 -1.71
N GLY A 312 17.51 -18.81 -1.02
CA GLY A 312 18.89 -18.53 -1.43
C GLY A 312 19.77 -19.70 -1.01
N ASP A 313 20.26 -20.48 -1.97
CA ASP A 313 21.09 -21.66 -1.72
C ASP A 313 22.57 -21.30 -1.93
N ILE A 314 23.35 -21.34 -0.85
CA ILE A 314 24.80 -21.20 -0.89
C ILE A 314 25.43 -22.48 -0.36
N LEU A 315 26.40 -23.02 -1.09
CA LEU A 315 27.23 -24.13 -0.65
C LEU A 315 28.70 -23.71 -0.61
N LEU A 316 29.31 -23.78 0.57
CA LEU A 316 30.71 -23.46 0.80
C LEU A 316 31.45 -24.75 1.18
N GLU A 317 32.62 -24.99 0.60
CA GLU A 317 33.54 -26.04 1.05
C GLU A 317 34.76 -25.39 1.73
N TYR A 318 34.89 -25.58 3.04
CA TYR A 318 35.97 -25.04 3.86
C TYR A 318 37.03 -26.10 4.16
N ASP A 319 38.30 -25.78 3.90
CA ASP A 319 39.46 -26.61 4.25
C ASP A 319 40.03 -26.16 5.60
N ARG A 320 39.92 -27.03 6.62
CA ARG A 320 40.42 -26.79 7.98
C ARG A 320 41.93 -26.63 8.07
N THR A 321 42.70 -27.23 7.14
CA THR A 321 44.17 -27.21 7.15
C THR A 321 44.69 -25.96 6.46
N ALA A 322 44.12 -25.61 5.29
CA ALA A 322 44.45 -24.38 4.58
C ALA A 322 43.71 -23.14 5.13
N ARG A 323 42.78 -23.34 6.08
CA ARG A 323 41.92 -22.34 6.75
C ARG A 323 41.24 -21.37 5.79
N LYS A 324 40.67 -21.92 4.71
CA LYS A 324 40.05 -21.15 3.62
C LYS A 324 38.92 -21.92 2.96
N ILE A 325 38.03 -21.21 2.28
CA ILE A 325 37.08 -21.80 1.34
C ILE A 325 37.81 -22.21 0.06
N VAL A 326 37.47 -23.39 -0.46
CA VAL A 326 38.04 -23.98 -1.68
C VAL A 326 37.01 -24.18 -2.79
N SER A 327 35.71 -24.06 -2.49
CA SER A 327 34.62 -24.07 -3.46
C SER A 327 33.44 -23.22 -2.98
N TYR A 328 32.77 -22.54 -3.91
CA TYR A 328 31.60 -21.70 -3.70
C TYR A 328 30.50 -22.08 -4.71
N SER A 329 29.27 -22.23 -4.25
CA SER A 329 28.05 -22.14 -5.07
C SER A 329 27.12 -21.09 -4.48
N ALA A 330 26.36 -20.42 -5.33
CA ALA A 330 25.33 -19.45 -4.96
C ALA A 330 24.28 -19.40 -6.07
N GLU A 331 23.05 -19.79 -5.75
CA GLU A 331 21.90 -19.81 -6.66
C GLU A 331 20.60 -19.59 -5.88
N ASN A 332 19.54 -19.16 -6.55
CA ASN A 332 18.20 -19.16 -5.96
C ASN A 332 17.44 -20.40 -6.44
N MET A 333 16.76 -21.06 -5.51
CA MET A 333 16.08 -22.32 -5.75
C MET A 333 14.61 -22.21 -5.36
N TRP A 334 13.71 -22.33 -6.34
CA TRP A 334 12.27 -22.42 -6.09
C TRP A 334 11.96 -23.52 -5.08
N ILE A 335 11.15 -23.23 -4.08
CA ILE A 335 10.96 -24.07 -2.89
C ILE A 335 10.58 -25.52 -3.23
N GLY A 336 9.73 -25.72 -4.24
CA GLY A 336 9.27 -27.05 -4.67
C GLY A 336 10.34 -27.91 -5.36
N HIS A 337 11.56 -27.41 -5.55
CA HIS A 337 12.71 -28.22 -5.92
C HIS A 337 13.09 -29.18 -4.77
N TYR A 338 12.94 -28.75 -3.51
CA TYR A 338 13.26 -29.57 -2.35
C TYR A 338 12.06 -30.46 -1.99
N PRO A 339 12.20 -31.80 -2.04
CA PRO A 339 11.07 -32.69 -1.83
C PRO A 339 10.60 -32.64 -0.38
N CYS A 340 9.34 -32.28 -0.15
CA CYS A 340 8.71 -32.38 1.17
C CYS A 340 8.58 -33.86 1.57
N ARG A 341 9.51 -34.34 2.42
CA ARG A 341 9.56 -35.72 2.90
C ARG A 341 8.74 -35.87 4.17
N GLY A 342 7.47 -36.24 4.03
CA GLY A 342 6.56 -36.50 5.15
C GLY A 342 5.49 -35.42 5.32
N SER A 343 5.10 -35.14 6.56
CA SER A 343 4.09 -34.13 6.89
C SER A 343 4.43 -33.39 8.19
N SER A 344 3.87 -32.20 8.32
CA SER A 344 4.17 -31.25 9.41
C SER A 344 2.92 -31.00 10.27
N PRO A 345 2.35 -32.02 10.94
CA PRO A 345 1.03 -31.93 11.56
C PRO A 345 0.95 -30.91 12.70
N GLU A 346 2.06 -30.67 13.41
CA GLU A 346 2.17 -29.66 14.45
C GLU A 346 2.10 -28.24 13.87
N VAL A 347 2.90 -27.94 12.84
CA VAL A 347 2.85 -26.67 12.10
C VAL A 347 1.47 -26.45 11.49
N TRP A 348 0.88 -27.48 10.85
CA TRP A 348 -0.48 -27.41 10.31
C TRP A 348 -1.53 -27.08 11.38
N SER A 349 -1.45 -27.74 12.54
CA SER A 349 -2.39 -27.51 13.66
C SER A 349 -2.24 -26.10 14.21
N ARG A 350 -1.01 -25.59 14.31
CA ARG A 350 -0.74 -24.24 14.82
C ARG A 350 -1.14 -23.15 13.81
N THR A 351 -0.90 -23.35 12.51
CA THR A 351 -1.43 -22.48 11.45
C THR A 351 -2.95 -22.37 11.53
N ARG A 352 -3.66 -23.50 11.69
CA ARG A 352 -5.12 -23.53 11.86
C ARG A 352 -5.61 -22.83 13.13
N GLU A 353 -4.87 -22.93 14.23
CA GLU A 353 -5.15 -22.19 15.47
C GLU A 353 -5.02 -20.68 15.25
N TYR A 354 -3.97 -20.22 14.56
CA TYR A 354 -3.75 -18.81 14.26
C TYR A 354 -4.75 -18.23 13.24
N GLU A 355 -5.12 -18.98 12.19
CA GLU A 355 -6.20 -18.60 11.28
C GLU A 355 -7.52 -18.39 12.04
N GLY A 356 -7.83 -19.31 12.97
CA GLY A 356 -8.99 -19.17 13.86
C GLY A 356 -8.88 -17.95 14.78
N ALA A 357 -7.73 -17.72 15.39
CA ALA A 357 -7.50 -16.58 16.28
C ALA A 357 -7.59 -15.23 15.54
N ALA A 358 -7.06 -15.12 14.32
CA ALA A 358 -7.24 -13.94 13.47
C ALA A 358 -8.72 -13.73 13.11
N GLY A 359 -9.45 -14.83 12.85
CA GLY A 359 -10.91 -14.82 12.68
C GLY A 359 -11.70 -14.39 13.91
N GLU A 360 -11.19 -14.58 15.13
CA GLU A 360 -11.78 -14.03 16.35
C GLU A 360 -11.37 -12.56 16.61
N VAL A 361 -10.17 -12.14 16.18
CA VAL A 361 -9.76 -10.71 16.24
C VAL A 361 -10.56 -9.86 15.25
N ALA A 362 -10.88 -10.38 14.06
CA ALA A 362 -11.77 -9.73 13.10
C ALA A 362 -13.14 -9.35 13.70
N LYS A 363 -13.62 -10.11 14.70
CA LYS A 363 -14.89 -9.89 15.41
C LYS A 363 -14.79 -8.92 16.59
N GLN A 364 -13.61 -8.36 16.87
CA GLN A 364 -13.42 -7.46 18.01
C GLN A 364 -13.84 -6.03 17.66
N PRO A 365 -14.35 -5.26 18.63
CA PRO A 365 -14.59 -3.83 18.46
C PRO A 365 -13.27 -3.10 18.18
N LEU A 366 -13.27 -2.22 17.17
CA LEU A 366 -12.13 -1.42 16.75
C LEU A 366 -12.33 0.06 17.08
N ALA A 367 -13.46 0.63 16.68
CA ALA A 367 -13.77 2.06 16.79
C ALA A 367 -15.29 2.30 16.78
N HIS A 368 -15.70 3.55 17.01
CA HIS A 368 -17.08 3.98 16.79
C HIS A 368 -17.16 5.05 15.70
N ILE A 369 -18.21 5.01 14.86
CA ILE A 369 -18.63 6.07 13.95
C ILE A 369 -19.95 6.71 14.45
N GLY A 370 -20.20 7.97 14.09
CA GLY A 370 -21.42 8.70 14.47
C GLY A 370 -22.43 8.90 13.33
N ALA A 371 -22.07 8.49 12.11
CA ALA A 371 -22.93 8.42 10.92
C ALA A 371 -22.23 7.56 9.85
N ASP A 372 -22.95 7.18 8.79
CA ASP A 372 -22.40 6.39 7.68
C ASP A 372 -21.22 7.09 7.00
N PHE A 373 -20.23 6.30 6.55
CA PHE A 373 -19.24 6.71 5.58
C PHE A 373 -19.45 5.94 4.27
N LEU A 374 -20.08 6.58 3.29
CA LEU A 374 -20.49 5.94 2.04
C LEU A 374 -19.54 6.31 0.88
N ARG A 375 -19.47 5.42 -0.10
CA ARG A 375 -18.84 5.64 -1.40
C ARG A 375 -19.80 6.32 -2.37
N GLY A 376 -19.25 6.89 -3.45
CA GLY A 376 -20.01 7.61 -4.46
C GLY A 376 -21.10 6.76 -5.13
N SER A 377 -22.25 7.38 -5.41
CA SER A 377 -23.45 6.70 -5.92
C SER A 377 -23.99 7.35 -7.19
N ASP A 378 -24.64 6.56 -8.02
CA ASP A 378 -25.51 6.99 -9.12
C ASP A 378 -26.88 7.48 -8.62
N GLY A 379 -27.14 7.45 -7.30
CA GLY A 379 -28.44 7.71 -6.70
C GLY A 379 -29.34 6.47 -6.63
N THR A 380 -28.76 5.28 -6.45
CA THR A 380 -29.49 4.03 -6.13
C THR A 380 -28.93 3.33 -4.90
N VAL A 381 -27.64 2.99 -4.90
CA VAL A 381 -26.89 2.43 -3.76
C VAL A 381 -25.45 2.99 -3.73
N PRO A 382 -24.74 2.97 -2.60
CA PRO A 382 -23.33 3.36 -2.53
C PRO A 382 -22.43 2.52 -3.44
N GLY A 383 -21.31 3.10 -3.88
CA GLY A 383 -20.29 2.43 -4.69
C GLY A 383 -20.59 2.31 -6.19
N THR A 384 -21.75 2.75 -6.68
CA THR A 384 -22.09 2.70 -8.12
C THR A 384 -21.46 3.81 -8.96
N ASN A 385 -20.92 4.87 -8.35
CA ASN A 385 -20.30 6.00 -9.05
C ASN A 385 -18.91 6.31 -8.47
N THR A 386 -17.85 5.97 -9.21
CA THR A 386 -16.45 6.26 -8.86
C THR A 386 -15.93 7.59 -9.45
N ALA A 387 -16.79 8.35 -10.15
CA ALA A 387 -16.45 9.66 -10.70
C ALA A 387 -16.67 10.82 -9.73
N THR A 388 -17.22 10.57 -8.54
CA THR A 388 -17.61 11.59 -7.55
C THR A 388 -16.88 11.39 -6.22
N GLU A 389 -16.51 12.50 -5.59
CA GLU A 389 -15.91 12.54 -4.26
C GLU A 389 -16.93 12.06 -3.21
N SER A 390 -16.48 11.21 -2.29
CA SER A 390 -17.30 10.52 -1.30
C SER A 390 -16.58 10.41 0.04
N VAL A 391 -17.33 10.49 1.15
CA VAL A 391 -16.72 10.61 2.49
C VAL A 391 -15.94 9.36 2.89
N ALA A 392 -16.25 8.18 2.33
CA ALA A 392 -15.43 6.98 2.51
C ALA A 392 -14.04 7.11 1.87
N ALA A 393 -13.92 7.80 0.73
CA ALA A 393 -12.63 8.09 0.09
C ALA A 393 -11.83 9.10 0.94
N ASP A 394 -12.49 10.18 1.36
CA ASP A 394 -11.86 11.21 2.21
C ASP A 394 -11.41 10.64 3.56
N LEU A 395 -12.15 9.70 4.15
CA LEU A 395 -11.76 9.04 5.40
C LEU A 395 -10.51 8.17 5.25
N VAL A 396 -10.38 7.43 4.14
CA VAL A 396 -9.17 6.64 3.86
C VAL A 396 -7.99 7.57 3.57
N ALA A 397 -8.19 8.66 2.81
CA ALA A 397 -7.18 9.69 2.59
C ALA A 397 -6.70 10.34 3.90
N GLU A 398 -7.59 10.58 4.86
CA GLU A 398 -7.21 11.03 6.21
C GLU A 398 -6.34 10.02 6.96
N SER A 399 -6.57 8.71 6.80
CA SER A 399 -5.69 7.69 7.40
C SER A 399 -4.27 7.74 6.81
N TYR A 400 -4.14 7.97 5.49
CA TYR A 400 -2.85 8.11 4.82
C TYR A 400 -2.12 9.40 5.23
N HIS A 401 -2.87 10.50 5.40
CA HIS A 401 -2.36 11.75 5.95
C HIS A 401 -1.88 11.60 7.40
N SER A 402 -2.64 10.90 8.25
CA SER A 402 -2.24 10.57 9.62
C SER A 402 -1.01 9.65 9.67
N TRP A 403 -0.86 8.75 8.71
CA TRP A 403 0.31 7.87 8.60
C TRP A 403 1.57 8.63 8.18
N ILE A 404 1.51 9.44 7.12
CA ILE A 404 2.70 10.15 6.64
C ILE A 404 3.16 11.24 7.62
N THR A 405 2.23 11.85 8.37
CA THR A 405 2.55 12.76 9.48
C THR A 405 3.07 12.04 10.73
N SER A 406 3.01 10.70 10.80
CA SER A 406 3.73 9.90 11.80
C SER A 406 5.17 9.55 11.36
N ILE A 407 5.41 9.40 10.05
CA ILE A 407 6.76 9.22 9.46
C ILE A 407 7.53 10.54 9.48
N LYS A 408 6.90 11.64 9.03
CA LYS A 408 7.48 12.97 8.79
C LYS A 408 8.73 12.95 7.90
N PRO A 409 8.61 12.62 6.61
CA PRO A 409 9.72 12.76 5.66
C PRO A 409 10.35 14.16 5.69
N PRO A 410 11.69 14.27 5.65
CA PRO A 410 12.37 15.55 5.55
C PRO A 410 12.16 16.14 4.15
N GLY A 411 11.91 17.45 4.06
CA GLY A 411 11.84 18.18 2.78
C GLY A 411 10.63 19.11 2.62
N SER A 412 9.51 18.82 3.29
CA SER A 412 8.37 19.74 3.39
C SER A 412 7.71 19.70 4.77
N SER A 413 6.93 20.73 5.07
CA SER A 413 5.94 20.78 6.17
C SER A 413 4.53 20.38 5.73
N HIS A 414 4.26 20.35 4.42
CA HIS A 414 2.95 20.05 3.84
C HIS A 414 2.85 18.57 3.49
N TYR A 415 1.87 17.89 4.09
CA TYR A 415 1.62 16.47 3.92
C TYR A 415 0.17 16.26 3.46
N VAL A 416 -0.04 15.41 2.45
CA VAL A 416 -1.34 15.15 1.85
C VAL A 416 -1.57 13.66 1.71
N GLY A 417 -2.74 13.18 2.13
CA GLY A 417 -3.23 11.85 1.81
C GLY A 417 -4.10 11.89 0.55
N ILE A 418 -3.88 10.93 -0.36
CA ILE A 418 -4.64 10.77 -1.61
C ILE A 418 -5.03 9.30 -1.75
N VAL A 419 -6.26 8.99 -2.16
CA VAL A 419 -6.68 7.61 -2.48
C VAL A 419 -7.51 7.56 -3.76
N SER A 420 -7.38 6.49 -4.55
CA SER A 420 -8.26 6.24 -5.70
C SER A 420 -9.62 5.74 -5.22
N ALA A 421 -10.72 6.23 -5.81
CA ALA A 421 -12.07 5.75 -5.50
C ALA A 421 -12.29 4.24 -5.78
N ARG A 422 -11.34 3.55 -6.44
CA ARG A 422 -11.32 2.09 -6.63
C ARG A 422 -10.75 1.29 -5.44
N ASP A 423 -10.09 1.94 -4.49
CA ASP A 423 -9.43 1.24 -3.37
C ASP A 423 -10.42 0.88 -2.23
N MET A 424 -11.56 1.57 -2.12
CA MET A 424 -12.60 1.27 -1.11
C MET A 424 -13.62 0.22 -1.62
N LYS A 425 -13.62 -0.97 -1.03
CA LYS A 425 -14.45 -2.12 -1.48
C LYS A 425 -15.78 -2.25 -0.74
N LYS A 426 -15.89 -1.69 0.47
CA LYS A 426 -17.12 -1.59 1.28
C LYS A 426 -17.27 -0.19 1.86
N ASP A 427 -18.48 0.13 2.29
CA ASP A 427 -18.85 1.33 3.05
C ASP A 427 -18.78 1.03 4.56
N LEU A 428 -18.79 2.05 5.42
CA LEU A 428 -19.04 1.87 6.86
C LEU A 428 -20.42 2.43 7.22
N THR A 429 -21.25 1.64 7.87
CA THR A 429 -22.68 1.91 8.09
C THR A 429 -23.00 2.02 9.59
N TYR A 430 -23.80 3.01 9.97
CA TYR A 430 -24.06 3.33 11.37
C TYR A 430 -25.16 2.46 12.00
N LEU A 431 -26.21 2.10 11.26
CA LEU A 431 -27.32 1.26 11.76
C LEU A 431 -27.15 -0.25 11.47
N GLU A 432 -25.92 -0.68 11.18
CA GLU A 432 -25.61 -2.07 10.82
C GLU A 432 -24.60 -2.66 11.82
N SER A 433 -24.99 -3.75 12.49
CA SER A 433 -24.13 -4.54 13.37
C SER A 433 -24.29 -6.02 13.09
N GLY A 434 -23.93 -6.42 11.86
CA GLY A 434 -23.91 -7.81 11.43
C GLY A 434 -23.84 -7.95 9.91
N SER A 435 -22.97 -8.77 9.32
CA SER A 435 -22.22 -9.88 9.92
C SER A 435 -20.77 -9.94 9.43
N HIS A 436 -19.84 -10.19 10.36
CA HIS A 436 -18.40 -10.33 10.12
C HIS A 436 -17.72 -11.68 10.48
N ASN A 437 -18.31 -12.75 11.05
CA ASN A 437 -19.70 -13.08 11.39
C ASN A 437 -20.01 -12.97 12.90
N ASP A 438 -21.30 -12.82 13.24
CA ASP A 438 -21.98 -13.03 14.53
C ASP A 438 -21.25 -12.48 15.77
N ILE A 439 -21.35 -11.16 15.98
CA ILE A 439 -20.72 -10.43 17.08
C ILE A 439 -21.23 -10.92 18.46
N PRO A 440 -20.36 -11.29 19.42
CA PRO A 440 -20.77 -11.75 20.74
C PRO A 440 -21.08 -10.60 21.73
N ARG A 441 -21.88 -9.62 21.30
CA ARG A 441 -22.42 -8.48 22.10
C ARG A 441 -23.66 -7.90 21.42
N PRO A 442 -24.53 -7.17 22.16
CA PRO A 442 -25.74 -6.59 21.59
C PRO A 442 -25.40 -5.50 20.57
N ASP A 443 -26.28 -5.33 19.60
CA ASP A 443 -26.27 -4.29 18.59
C ASP A 443 -26.02 -2.91 19.22
N GLN A 444 -24.96 -2.23 18.76
CA GLN A 444 -24.62 -0.86 19.15
C GLN A 444 -24.38 -0.06 17.88
N ASP A 445 -25.32 0.84 17.57
CA ASP A 445 -25.23 1.74 16.43
C ASP A 445 -23.84 2.40 16.37
N GLY A 446 -23.22 2.33 15.19
CA GLY A 446 -21.91 2.90 14.89
C GLY A 446 -20.71 2.13 15.42
N LEU A 447 -20.86 0.95 16.04
CA LEU A 447 -19.70 0.12 16.40
C LEU A 447 -19.09 -0.53 15.14
N VAL A 448 -17.81 -0.25 14.87
CA VAL A 448 -17.04 -0.84 13.76
C VAL A 448 -16.06 -1.88 14.30
N SER A 449 -16.03 -3.07 13.69
CA SER A 449 -15.06 -4.13 13.99
C SER A 449 -13.77 -4.06 13.15
N TYR A 450 -12.77 -4.86 13.54
CA TYR A 450 -11.58 -5.08 12.71
C TYR A 450 -11.90 -5.67 11.33
N GLY A 451 -12.93 -6.54 11.24
CA GLY A 451 -13.39 -7.15 9.99
C GLY A 451 -14.07 -6.14 9.05
N GLU A 452 -14.94 -5.28 9.57
CA GLU A 452 -15.61 -4.25 8.76
C GLU A 452 -14.64 -3.17 8.27
N ALA A 453 -13.65 -2.79 9.08
CA ALA A 453 -12.58 -1.91 8.63
C ALA A 453 -11.66 -2.56 7.58
N LEU A 454 -11.39 -3.87 7.70
CA LEU A 454 -10.68 -4.63 6.69
C LEU A 454 -11.46 -4.71 5.37
N ASP A 455 -12.78 -4.93 5.41
CA ASP A 455 -13.64 -4.96 4.22
C ASP A 455 -13.62 -3.64 3.42
N VAL A 456 -13.31 -2.50 4.04
CA VAL A 456 -13.10 -1.24 3.30
C VAL A 456 -11.88 -1.34 2.40
N GLN A 457 -10.77 -1.94 2.87
CA GLN A 457 -9.49 -2.02 2.13
C GLN A 457 -8.83 -3.42 2.17
N PRO A 458 -9.49 -4.51 1.73
CA PRO A 458 -9.00 -5.87 1.89
C PRO A 458 -7.74 -6.19 1.07
N ASP A 459 -7.41 -5.37 0.07
CA ASP A 459 -6.21 -5.56 -0.76
C ASP A 459 -4.93 -5.28 0.06
N ASN A 460 -3.93 -6.16 -0.06
CA ASN A 460 -2.60 -6.01 0.57
C ASN A 460 -1.70 -4.99 -0.16
N LYS A 461 -2.23 -3.81 -0.51
CA LYS A 461 -1.45 -2.79 -1.22
C LYS A 461 -0.45 -2.10 -0.28
N PRO A 462 0.85 -2.00 -0.65
CA PRO A 462 1.82 -1.21 0.09
C PRO A 462 1.57 0.28 -0.09
N LEU A 463 1.73 1.06 0.98
CA LEU A 463 1.77 2.51 0.92
C LEU A 463 3.17 3.03 0.62
N ALA A 464 3.19 4.17 -0.06
CA ALA A 464 4.37 4.90 -0.46
C ALA A 464 4.16 6.40 -0.28
N TYR A 465 5.23 7.17 -0.41
CA TYR A 465 5.12 8.60 -0.54
C TYR A 465 6.11 9.16 -1.56
N VAL A 466 5.85 10.37 -2.03
CA VAL A 466 6.71 11.10 -2.96
C VAL A 466 6.70 12.59 -2.61
N THR A 467 7.83 13.28 -2.75
CA THR A 467 7.90 14.74 -2.55
C THR A 467 7.87 15.42 -3.91
N VAL A 468 6.86 16.24 -4.16
CA VAL A 468 6.64 16.91 -5.45
C VAL A 468 6.40 18.41 -5.24
N ASN A 469 6.19 19.15 -6.32
CA ASN A 469 5.78 20.56 -6.25
C ASN A 469 4.28 20.73 -6.55
N GLY A 470 3.73 21.92 -6.27
CA GLY A 470 2.32 22.23 -6.53
C GLY A 470 1.88 22.01 -7.98
N ALA A 471 2.76 22.19 -8.97
CA ALA A 471 2.46 21.89 -10.38
C ALA A 471 2.18 20.41 -10.62
N LYS A 472 3.06 19.51 -10.13
CA LYS A 472 2.89 18.05 -10.22
C LYS A 472 1.64 17.56 -9.48
N LEU A 473 1.28 18.18 -8.35
CA LEU A 473 0.02 17.85 -7.65
C LEU A 473 -1.22 18.29 -8.46
N LYS A 474 -1.19 19.47 -9.11
CA LYS A 474 -2.26 19.90 -10.02
C LYS A 474 -2.42 18.96 -11.20
N GLU A 475 -1.32 18.46 -11.75
CA GLU A 475 -1.31 17.46 -12.83
C GLU A 475 -1.92 16.13 -12.38
N LEU A 476 -1.48 15.56 -11.24
CA LEU A 476 -2.02 14.33 -10.69
C LEU A 476 -3.55 14.42 -10.43
N ILE A 477 -4.03 15.55 -9.90
CA ILE A 477 -5.47 15.75 -9.65
C ILE A 477 -6.23 15.98 -10.97
N ALA A 478 -5.65 16.68 -11.95
CA ALA A 478 -6.24 16.80 -13.28
C ALA A 478 -6.35 15.44 -14.00
N HIS A 479 -5.43 14.51 -13.72
CA HIS A 479 -5.45 13.15 -14.27
C HIS A 479 -6.61 12.27 -13.77
N GLN A 480 -7.45 12.74 -12.83
CA GLN A 480 -8.69 12.06 -12.48
C GLN A 480 -9.75 12.12 -13.61
N TRP A 481 -9.66 13.09 -14.53
CA TRP A 481 -10.51 13.17 -15.73
C TRP A 481 -9.82 12.47 -16.91
N ARG A 482 -10.36 11.30 -17.28
CA ARG A 482 -9.72 10.30 -18.14
C ARG A 482 -10.62 9.93 -19.33
N PHE A 483 -11.06 10.93 -20.11
CA PHE A 483 -12.13 10.80 -21.13
C PHE A 483 -11.92 9.77 -22.26
N TYR A 484 -10.79 9.07 -22.30
CA TYR A 484 -10.50 7.97 -23.23
C TYR A 484 -10.27 6.62 -22.52
N ALA A 485 -10.62 6.52 -21.24
CA ALA A 485 -10.59 5.32 -20.41
C ALA A 485 -11.94 5.10 -19.72
N GLU A 486 -12.12 3.95 -19.07
CA GLU A 486 -13.34 3.60 -18.33
C GLU A 486 -13.04 3.36 -16.83
N PRO A 487 -13.67 4.09 -15.89
CA PRO A 487 -14.61 5.18 -16.13
C PRO A 487 -13.92 6.43 -16.70
N PRO A 488 -14.64 7.32 -17.42
CA PRO A 488 -14.09 8.55 -17.98
C PRO A 488 -13.70 9.59 -16.92
N VAL A 489 -14.08 9.37 -15.66
CA VAL A 489 -13.58 10.08 -14.47
C VAL A 489 -13.42 9.05 -13.36
N LEU A 490 -12.25 9.02 -12.73
CA LEU A 490 -11.94 8.18 -11.56
C LEU A 490 -11.47 9.10 -10.45
N ASN A 491 -12.34 9.44 -9.51
CA ASN A 491 -12.08 10.47 -8.51
C ASN A 491 -10.96 10.08 -7.53
N LEU A 492 -10.22 11.09 -7.08
CA LEU A 492 -9.29 11.02 -5.96
C LEU A 492 -9.95 11.57 -4.68
N GLY A 493 -10.03 10.74 -3.64
CA GLY A 493 -10.33 11.19 -2.28
C GLY A 493 -9.13 11.88 -1.66
N LEU A 494 -9.36 12.93 -0.86
CA LEU A 494 -8.30 13.83 -0.38
C LEU A 494 -8.39 14.08 1.14
N SER A 495 -7.24 14.24 1.78
CA SER A 495 -7.14 14.56 3.21
C SER A 495 -7.75 15.92 3.56
N SER A 496 -8.20 16.08 4.80
CA SER A 496 -9.09 17.20 5.19
C SER A 496 -8.42 18.57 5.24
N ASN A 497 -7.09 18.60 5.16
CA ASN A 497 -6.28 19.79 5.01
C ASN A 497 -6.17 20.30 3.57
N VAL A 498 -6.78 19.62 2.58
CA VAL A 498 -6.77 20.01 1.16
C VAL A 498 -8.12 20.55 0.70
N ASP A 499 -8.07 21.71 0.02
CA ASP A 499 -9.14 22.25 -0.82
C ASP A 499 -8.66 22.34 -2.28
N VAL A 500 -9.47 21.91 -3.25
CA VAL A 500 -9.19 21.98 -4.69
C VAL A 500 -10.29 22.78 -5.37
N ILE A 501 -9.90 23.79 -6.17
CA ILE A 501 -10.82 24.55 -7.01
C ILE A 501 -10.51 24.33 -8.50
N VAL A 502 -11.51 23.83 -9.21
CA VAL A 502 -11.47 23.44 -10.62
C VAL A 502 -12.19 24.50 -11.47
N ASP A 503 -11.74 24.79 -12.69
CA ASP A 503 -12.55 25.54 -13.67
C ASP A 503 -13.45 24.57 -14.48
N PRO A 504 -14.79 24.63 -14.34
CA PRO A 504 -15.74 23.74 -15.02
C PRO A 504 -16.00 24.05 -16.51
N ASP A 505 -15.27 24.98 -17.15
CA ASP A 505 -15.37 25.21 -18.61
C ASP A 505 -14.80 24.08 -19.49
N ALA A 506 -14.41 22.98 -18.87
CA ALA A 506 -13.83 21.80 -19.48
C ALA A 506 -14.84 20.65 -19.38
N THR A 507 -15.36 20.21 -20.52
CA THR A 507 -16.44 19.23 -20.60
C THR A 507 -16.07 18.10 -21.54
N VAL A 508 -16.67 16.92 -21.33
CA VAL A 508 -16.55 15.77 -22.25
C VAL A 508 -16.86 16.18 -23.69
N GLU A 509 -17.85 17.06 -23.89
CA GLU A 509 -18.26 17.58 -25.19
C GLU A 509 -17.22 18.47 -25.88
N ASN A 510 -16.38 19.19 -25.11
CA ASN A 510 -15.34 20.06 -25.65
C ASN A 510 -13.93 19.46 -25.62
N GLY A 511 -13.78 18.24 -25.08
CA GLY A 511 -12.56 17.44 -25.11
C GLY A 511 -11.40 17.98 -24.25
N LYS A 512 -11.65 18.97 -23.38
CA LYS A 512 -10.63 19.53 -22.48
C LYS A 512 -10.69 18.87 -21.12
N VAL A 513 -9.53 18.55 -20.55
CA VAL A 513 -9.37 18.19 -19.13
C VAL A 513 -9.61 19.43 -18.26
N PRO A 514 -10.37 19.34 -17.16
CA PRO A 514 -10.56 20.43 -16.22
C PRO A 514 -9.27 20.92 -15.58
N THR A 515 -9.06 22.24 -15.64
CA THR A 515 -7.88 22.89 -15.09
C THR A 515 -8.04 23.08 -13.59
N VAL A 516 -7.16 22.47 -12.80
CA VAL A 516 -7.03 22.75 -11.37
C VAL A 516 -6.43 24.14 -11.19
N ARG A 517 -7.26 25.12 -10.82
CA ARG A 517 -6.86 26.53 -10.70
C ARG A 517 -6.10 26.79 -9.41
N GLU A 518 -6.65 26.32 -8.31
CA GLU A 518 -6.17 26.59 -6.95
C GLU A 518 -6.16 25.28 -6.16
N ILE A 519 -5.05 24.99 -5.50
CA ILE A 519 -4.97 23.97 -4.45
C ILE A 519 -4.61 24.71 -3.17
N ARG A 520 -5.22 24.33 -2.06
CA ARG A 520 -4.77 24.69 -0.73
C ARG A 520 -4.30 23.46 0.01
N VAL A 521 -3.26 23.63 0.82
CA VAL A 521 -2.81 22.65 1.82
C VAL A 521 -2.64 23.41 3.13
N ASP A 522 -3.18 22.85 4.21
CA ASP A 522 -3.21 23.48 5.54
C ASP A 522 -3.84 24.88 5.54
N GLY A 523 -4.83 25.09 4.65
CA GLY A 523 -5.52 26.36 4.41
C GLY A 523 -4.73 27.41 3.61
N GLN A 524 -3.47 27.16 3.26
CA GLN A 524 -2.61 28.05 2.48
C GLN A 524 -2.64 27.69 1.00
N VAL A 525 -2.63 28.67 0.10
CA VAL A 525 -2.59 28.43 -1.35
C VAL A 525 -1.22 27.91 -1.75
N LEU A 526 -1.18 26.72 -2.37
CA LEU A 526 0.05 26.06 -2.81
C LEU A 526 0.49 26.64 -4.17
N GLY A 527 1.68 27.25 -4.22
CA GLY A 527 2.31 27.71 -5.45
C GLY A 527 2.88 26.55 -6.29
N ASP A 528 3.04 26.78 -7.59
CA ASP A 528 3.50 25.75 -8.53
C ASP A 528 4.89 25.18 -8.20
N SER A 529 5.72 25.96 -7.51
CA SER A 529 7.06 25.61 -7.01
C SER A 529 7.08 24.92 -5.65
N ASP A 530 5.98 24.97 -4.90
CA ASP A 530 6.03 24.78 -3.45
C ASP A 530 6.01 23.28 -3.10
N PRO A 531 6.89 22.81 -2.20
CA PRO A 531 7.08 21.38 -1.99
C PRO A 531 5.96 20.79 -1.14
N VAL A 532 5.42 19.65 -1.56
CA VAL A 532 4.37 18.89 -0.85
C VAL A 532 4.69 17.40 -0.88
N VAL A 533 4.47 16.71 0.23
CA VAL A 533 4.63 15.25 0.34
C VAL A 533 3.27 14.59 0.15
N LEU A 534 3.16 13.75 -0.88
CA LEU A 534 1.94 12.98 -1.19
C LEU A 534 2.08 11.56 -0.66
N ALA A 535 1.07 11.06 0.04
CA ALA A 535 0.99 9.69 0.56
C ALA A 535 -0.21 8.96 -0.05
N SER A 536 0.04 7.76 -0.59
CA SER A 536 -0.96 6.92 -1.24
C SER A 536 -0.45 5.48 -1.37
N THR A 537 -1.19 4.61 -2.05
CA THR A 537 -0.71 3.30 -2.50
C THR A 537 0.45 3.46 -3.49
N TYR A 538 1.40 2.53 -3.47
CA TYR A 538 2.52 2.52 -4.43
C TYR A 538 2.01 2.47 -5.88
N GLU A 539 0.95 1.68 -6.13
CA GLU A 539 0.30 1.57 -7.44
C GLU A 539 -0.15 2.92 -8.03
N LEU A 540 -0.63 3.84 -7.17
CA LEU A 540 -1.09 5.17 -7.59
C LEU A 540 0.08 6.13 -7.85
N LEU A 541 1.18 5.98 -7.09
CA LEU A 541 2.33 6.88 -7.18
C LEU A 541 3.41 6.41 -8.16
N HIS A 542 3.44 5.15 -8.58
CA HIS A 542 4.52 4.57 -9.38
C HIS A 542 4.04 3.73 -10.58
N ASP A 543 3.10 2.80 -10.40
CA ASP A 543 2.81 1.75 -11.41
C ASP A 543 2.14 2.26 -12.71
N ASN A 544 1.86 3.56 -12.83
CA ASN A 544 1.32 4.23 -14.03
C ASN A 544 -0.04 3.67 -14.54
N ASN A 545 -0.73 2.82 -13.76
CA ASN A 545 -1.79 1.92 -14.24
C ASN A 545 -3.19 2.58 -14.35
N ASP A 546 -3.43 3.68 -13.64
CA ASP A 546 -4.64 4.51 -13.78
C ASP A 546 -4.31 6.02 -13.86
N PHE A 547 -3.30 6.44 -13.11
CA PHE A 547 -2.73 7.79 -13.04
C PHE A 547 -1.23 7.72 -13.38
N PRO A 548 -0.63 8.75 -14.00
CA PRO A 548 0.82 8.77 -14.20
C PRO A 548 1.55 8.98 -12.86
N SER A 549 2.73 8.40 -12.71
CA SER A 549 3.62 8.72 -11.59
C SER A 549 4.00 10.21 -11.65
N PRO A 550 3.85 10.97 -10.55
CA PRO A 550 4.27 12.36 -10.54
C PRO A 550 5.80 12.51 -10.45
N ASP A 551 6.53 11.52 -9.94
CA ASP A 551 8.01 11.53 -9.88
C ASP A 551 8.58 10.12 -9.61
N GLU A 552 8.65 9.28 -10.66
CA GLU A 552 8.87 7.82 -10.54
C GLU A 552 10.16 7.45 -9.79
N ASP A 553 11.27 8.13 -10.09
CA ASP A 553 12.58 7.97 -9.44
C ASP A 553 12.61 8.41 -7.97
N ALA A 554 11.60 9.14 -7.49
CA ALA A 554 11.53 9.73 -6.14
C ALA A 554 10.48 9.07 -5.23
N VAL A 555 9.81 8.00 -5.68
CA VAL A 555 8.79 7.30 -4.88
C VAL A 555 9.43 6.42 -3.80
N VAL A 556 9.23 6.79 -2.53
CA VAL A 556 9.65 6.00 -1.38
C VAL A 556 8.56 4.96 -1.06
N ASN A 557 8.70 3.75 -1.62
CA ASN A 557 7.88 2.60 -1.26
C ASN A 557 8.14 2.16 0.19
N VAL A 558 7.39 2.70 1.15
CA VAL A 558 7.59 2.38 2.57
C VAL A 558 7.23 0.92 2.84
N GLY A 559 6.21 0.39 2.14
CA GLY A 559 5.85 -1.03 2.18
C GLY A 559 4.82 -1.40 3.24
N THR A 560 4.48 -0.52 4.19
CA THR A 560 3.39 -0.71 5.17
C THR A 560 2.06 -0.84 4.43
N LEU A 561 1.23 -1.82 4.79
CA LEU A 561 -0.01 -2.11 4.04
C LEU A 561 -1.15 -1.12 4.37
N GLN A 562 -1.94 -0.75 3.36
CA GLN A 562 -3.03 0.23 3.49
C GLN A 562 -4.03 -0.09 4.62
N HIS A 563 -4.46 -1.36 4.74
CA HIS A 563 -5.43 -1.77 5.74
C HIS A 563 -4.88 -1.66 7.17
N SER A 564 -3.59 -1.93 7.36
CA SER A 564 -2.93 -1.79 8.67
C SER A 564 -2.92 -0.32 9.11
N VAL A 565 -2.73 0.61 8.18
CA VAL A 565 -2.82 2.06 8.41
C VAL A 565 -4.25 2.51 8.68
N PHE A 566 -5.21 2.08 7.88
CA PHE A 566 -6.63 2.44 8.06
C PHE A 566 -7.17 1.95 9.42
N ILE A 567 -6.89 0.71 9.78
CA ILE A 567 -7.25 0.13 11.08
C ILE A 567 -6.57 0.88 12.23
N SER A 568 -5.26 1.17 12.13
CA SER A 568 -4.53 1.93 13.16
C SER A 568 -5.08 3.36 13.33
N TYR A 569 -5.49 3.99 12.24
CA TYR A 569 -6.12 5.31 12.26
C TYR A 569 -7.47 5.28 12.97
N LEU A 570 -8.35 4.32 12.64
CA LEU A 570 -9.62 4.13 13.35
C LEU A 570 -9.41 3.85 14.84
N GLN A 571 -8.47 2.97 15.19
CA GLN A 571 -8.12 2.64 16.58
C GLN A 571 -7.68 3.87 17.39
N SER A 572 -7.08 4.89 16.75
CA SER A 572 -6.59 6.10 17.41
C SER A 572 -7.70 6.99 18.01
N PHE A 573 -8.96 6.81 17.59
CA PHE A 573 -10.11 7.53 18.16
C PHE A 573 -10.61 6.91 19.47
N GLY A 574 -10.42 5.60 19.67
CA GLY A 574 -10.98 4.85 20.80
C GLY A 574 -12.50 4.99 20.87
N ASP A 575 -13.03 5.28 22.06
CA ASP A 575 -14.47 5.43 22.32
C ASP A 575 -15.11 6.68 21.67
N LYS A 576 -14.35 7.53 20.96
CA LYS A 576 -14.88 8.77 20.35
C LYS A 576 -15.54 8.47 19.01
N PRO A 577 -16.85 8.75 18.82
CA PRO A 577 -17.50 8.55 17.54
C PRO A 577 -16.91 9.45 16.45
N LEU A 578 -16.37 8.82 15.41
CA LEU A 578 -15.86 9.42 14.20
C LEU A 578 -17.03 9.83 13.29
N THR A 579 -17.12 11.12 12.92
CA THR A 579 -18.22 11.66 12.10
C THR A 579 -17.72 12.19 10.75
N PRO A 580 -18.43 11.97 9.64
CA PRO A 580 -18.06 12.53 8.34
C PRO A 580 -18.01 14.07 8.34
N SER A 581 -17.11 14.62 7.52
CA SER A 581 -17.16 16.01 7.11
C SER A 581 -17.95 16.12 5.81
N TYR A 582 -19.16 16.68 5.84
CA TYR A 582 -19.93 16.99 4.63
C TYR A 582 -19.44 18.25 3.88
N SER A 583 -18.16 18.58 4.05
CA SER A 583 -17.46 19.71 3.39
C SER A 583 -16.63 19.15 2.24
N LYS A 584 -16.92 19.59 1.01
CA LYS A 584 -16.32 19.05 -0.22
C LYS A 584 -14.82 19.35 -0.30
N ARG A 585 -14.01 18.42 -0.79
CA ARG A 585 -12.57 18.63 -1.03
C ARG A 585 -12.30 19.21 -2.40
N GLN A 586 -13.12 18.86 -3.38
CA GLN A 586 -13.00 19.30 -4.76
C GLN A 586 -14.28 19.99 -5.22
N VAL A 587 -14.17 21.24 -5.68
CA VAL A 587 -15.33 22.03 -6.12
C VAL A 587 -15.05 22.70 -7.46
N GLY A 588 -15.99 22.53 -8.40
CA GLY A 588 -16.03 23.30 -9.64
C GLY A 588 -16.47 24.73 -9.31
N MET A 589 -15.67 25.73 -9.70
CA MET A 589 -16.04 27.14 -9.51
C MET A 589 -15.45 28.01 -10.61
N ARG A 590 -16.30 28.63 -11.42
CA ARG A 590 -15.93 29.67 -12.40
C ARG A 590 -16.43 31.05 -11.98
N VAL A 591 -15.63 32.08 -12.26
CA VAL A 591 -15.98 33.49 -12.06
C VAL A 591 -15.65 34.24 -13.35
N VAL A 592 -16.63 34.91 -13.96
CA VAL A 592 -16.46 35.64 -15.23
C VAL A 592 -17.02 37.07 -15.11
N PRO A 593 -16.22 38.13 -15.35
CA PRO A 593 -16.70 39.51 -15.38
C PRO A 593 -17.82 39.72 -16.39
N LYS A 594 -18.93 40.33 -15.97
CA LYS A 594 -20.13 40.43 -16.82
C LYS A 594 -20.05 41.65 -17.76
N PRO A 595 -20.17 41.45 -19.10
CA PRO A 595 -20.09 42.56 -20.06
C PRO A 595 -21.10 43.67 -19.76
N GLY A 596 -20.67 44.92 -19.82
CA GLY A 596 -21.47 46.11 -19.50
C GLY A 596 -21.80 46.32 -18.01
N GLN A 597 -21.50 45.39 -17.09
CA GLN A 597 -21.87 45.47 -15.68
C GLN A 597 -20.63 45.56 -14.77
N ALA A 598 -20.14 46.78 -14.56
CA ALA A 598 -19.01 47.07 -13.68
C ALA A 598 -19.29 46.62 -12.24
N GLY A 599 -18.40 45.81 -11.67
CA GLY A 599 -18.56 45.26 -10.32
C GLY A 599 -19.35 43.93 -10.25
N THR A 600 -19.90 43.45 -11.37
CA THR A 600 -20.69 42.21 -11.43
C THR A 600 -19.93 41.09 -12.14
N VAL A 601 -20.00 39.89 -11.59
CA VAL A 601 -19.47 38.64 -12.17
C VAL A 601 -20.59 37.61 -12.27
N ALA A 602 -20.58 36.81 -13.32
CA ALA A 602 -21.30 35.55 -13.35
C ALA A 602 -20.46 34.51 -12.59
N VAL A 603 -21.09 33.79 -11.66
CA VAL A 603 -20.48 32.70 -10.89
C VAL A 603 -21.20 31.40 -11.23
N THR A 604 -20.42 30.38 -11.59
CA THR A 604 -20.90 29.01 -11.83
C THR A 604 -20.18 28.10 -10.84
N MET A 605 -20.93 27.23 -10.15
CA MET A 605 -20.39 26.28 -9.19
C MET A 605 -21.04 24.91 -9.35
N ASP A 606 -20.25 23.85 -9.15
CA ASP A 606 -20.69 22.46 -9.17
C ASP A 606 -19.82 21.56 -8.26
N SER A 607 -20.22 20.30 -8.09
CA SER A 607 -19.67 19.38 -7.08
C SER A 607 -19.87 19.88 -5.64
N LEU A 608 -20.94 20.63 -5.38
CA LEU A 608 -21.22 21.20 -4.06
C LEU A 608 -21.82 20.21 -3.06
N THR A 609 -22.31 19.05 -3.50
CA THR A 609 -22.97 18.06 -2.62
C THR A 609 -22.59 16.62 -2.97
N TYR A 610 -22.73 15.74 -1.98
CA TYR A 610 -22.55 14.29 -2.14
C TYR A 610 -23.76 13.64 -2.82
N THR A 611 -23.54 12.45 -3.39
CA THR A 611 -24.55 11.74 -4.20
C THR A 611 -25.52 10.88 -3.38
N ASN A 612 -25.12 10.40 -2.20
CA ASN A 612 -26.02 9.63 -1.34
C ASN A 612 -27.02 10.56 -0.64
N GLU A 613 -28.28 10.16 -0.54
CA GLU A 613 -29.34 11.04 -0.03
C GLU A 613 -29.15 11.44 1.44
N SER A 614 -28.70 10.52 2.29
CA SER A 614 -28.38 10.75 3.71
C SER A 614 -27.28 11.81 3.90
N GLU A 615 -26.24 11.77 3.06
CA GLU A 615 -25.13 12.74 3.07
C GLU A 615 -25.57 14.09 2.48
N ARG A 616 -26.35 14.06 1.40
CA ARG A 616 -26.82 15.25 0.69
C ARG A 616 -27.73 16.15 1.51
N VAL A 617 -28.53 15.60 2.45
CA VAL A 617 -29.36 16.41 3.37
C VAL A 617 -28.58 16.99 4.55
N LEU A 618 -27.36 16.50 4.81
CA LEU A 618 -26.45 17.00 5.86
C LEU A 618 -25.35 17.92 5.29
N GLY A 619 -25.09 17.84 3.98
CA GLY A 619 -24.20 18.72 3.23
C GLY A 619 -24.84 20.06 2.84
N ALA A 620 -24.21 20.74 1.87
CA ALA A 620 -24.59 22.10 1.48
C ALA A 620 -26.00 22.17 0.86
N GLN A 621 -26.85 23.04 1.41
CA GLN A 621 -28.20 23.30 0.87
C GLN A 621 -28.25 24.59 0.05
N ARG A 622 -27.44 25.59 0.43
CA ARG A 622 -27.40 26.91 -0.23
C ARG A 622 -25.99 27.47 -0.32
N VAL A 623 -25.77 28.33 -1.31
CA VAL A 623 -24.59 29.20 -1.40
C VAL A 623 -24.97 30.61 -0.96
N ARG A 624 -24.06 31.30 -0.26
CA ARG A 624 -24.23 32.70 0.14
C ARG A 624 -22.98 33.53 -0.14
N ALA A 625 -23.13 34.84 -0.25
CA ALA A 625 -21.99 35.76 -0.32
C ALA A 625 -21.98 36.76 0.85
N ARG A 626 -20.79 36.98 1.41
CA ARG A 626 -20.54 37.82 2.59
C ARG A 626 -19.46 38.87 2.31
N SER A 627 -19.67 40.07 2.82
CA SER A 627 -18.67 41.14 2.88
C SER A 627 -18.43 41.46 4.35
N GLY A 628 -17.30 40.99 4.90
CA GLY A 628 -17.14 40.89 6.35
C GLY A 628 -18.29 40.08 6.96
N ASP A 629 -18.92 40.61 8.00
CA ASP A 629 -20.03 39.94 8.68
C ASP A 629 -21.40 40.04 7.96
N LYS A 630 -21.47 40.79 6.86
CA LYS A 630 -22.73 41.08 6.15
C LYS A 630 -22.98 40.11 5.01
N GLU A 631 -23.92 39.19 5.21
CA GLU A 631 -24.55 38.41 4.13
C GLU A 631 -25.36 39.35 3.24
N PHE A 632 -25.12 39.31 1.92
CA PHE A 632 -25.77 40.20 0.95
C PHE A 632 -26.35 39.48 -0.28
N PHE A 633 -26.11 38.17 -0.39
CA PHE A 633 -26.67 37.29 -1.41
C PHE A 633 -26.81 35.88 -0.82
N SER A 634 -27.88 35.16 -1.20
CA SER A 634 -28.07 33.74 -0.91
C SER A 634 -28.91 33.10 -2.01
N GLN A 635 -28.61 31.85 -2.37
CA GLN A 635 -29.36 31.06 -3.35
C GLN A 635 -29.24 29.57 -3.01
N GLU A 636 -30.35 28.85 -3.07
CA GLU A 636 -30.38 27.39 -2.87
C GLU A 636 -29.63 26.66 -3.99
N ILE A 637 -29.00 25.54 -3.66
CA ILE A 637 -28.24 24.70 -4.58
C ILE A 637 -29.22 23.78 -5.33
N ASP A 638 -29.06 23.64 -6.64
CA ASP A 638 -29.69 22.58 -7.41
C ASP A 638 -29.08 21.24 -7.00
N SER A 639 -29.80 20.49 -6.16
CA SER A 639 -29.41 19.19 -5.63
C SER A 639 -29.62 18.03 -6.61
N SER A 640 -29.80 18.31 -7.91
CA SER A 640 -29.89 17.30 -8.95
C SER A 640 -28.62 16.44 -9.02
N LEU A 641 -28.80 15.15 -9.29
CA LEU A 641 -27.73 14.17 -9.29
C LEU A 641 -27.06 14.07 -10.66
N ASP A 642 -25.77 14.35 -10.69
CA ASP A 642 -24.87 13.82 -11.72
C ASP A 642 -24.59 12.35 -11.38
N ARG A 643 -25.27 11.44 -12.08
CA ARG A 643 -25.24 10.00 -11.79
C ARG A 643 -23.96 9.29 -12.24
N ILE A 644 -23.15 9.95 -13.08
CA ILE A 644 -21.98 9.35 -13.76
C ILE A 644 -20.71 10.21 -13.69
N GLY A 645 -20.80 11.40 -13.11
CA GLY A 645 -19.73 12.39 -13.00
C GLY A 645 -19.67 13.05 -11.63
N PRO A 646 -18.73 13.99 -11.43
CA PRO A 646 -18.52 14.68 -10.16
C PRO A 646 -19.52 15.81 -9.87
N THR A 647 -20.31 16.27 -10.84
CA THR A 647 -20.90 17.63 -10.83
C THR A 647 -22.24 17.76 -10.09
N THR A 648 -22.47 16.90 -9.09
CA THR A 648 -23.67 16.90 -8.23
C THR A 648 -23.69 18.11 -7.30
N GLY A 649 -24.85 18.77 -7.18
CA GLY A 649 -24.98 20.02 -6.42
C GLY A 649 -24.43 21.22 -7.19
N ARG A 650 -25.31 22.00 -7.82
CA ARG A 650 -24.94 23.11 -8.72
C ARG A 650 -25.52 24.45 -8.29
N ALA A 651 -24.81 25.55 -8.56
CA ALA A 651 -25.31 26.90 -8.38
C ALA A 651 -24.79 27.84 -9.48
N VAL A 652 -25.69 28.61 -10.10
CA VAL A 652 -25.33 29.61 -11.13
C VAL A 652 -26.04 30.92 -10.82
N PHE A 653 -25.29 32.01 -10.72
CA PHE A 653 -25.81 33.31 -10.27
C PHE A 653 -24.96 34.51 -10.73
N ASP A 654 -25.58 35.69 -10.78
CA ASP A 654 -24.88 36.97 -10.94
C ASP A 654 -24.55 37.56 -9.56
N LEU A 655 -23.26 37.70 -9.24
CA LEU A 655 -22.79 38.32 -8.00
C LEU A 655 -22.27 39.73 -8.27
N THR A 656 -22.90 40.74 -7.66
CA THR A 656 -22.41 42.13 -7.70
C THR A 656 -21.66 42.44 -6.42
N ILE A 657 -20.34 42.67 -6.52
CA ILE A 657 -19.49 42.97 -5.37
C ILE A 657 -19.80 44.38 -4.85
N PRO A 658 -20.12 44.55 -3.54
CA PRO A 658 -20.39 45.85 -2.93
C PRO A 658 -19.24 46.86 -3.09
N ALA A 659 -19.55 48.14 -3.18
CA ALA A 659 -18.53 49.20 -3.33
C ALA A 659 -17.67 49.38 -2.06
N ASP A 660 -18.26 49.05 -0.91
CA ASP A 660 -17.68 49.02 0.43
C ASP A 660 -16.98 47.68 0.79
N ALA A 661 -16.90 46.74 -0.15
CA ALA A 661 -16.23 45.46 0.08
C ALA A 661 -14.70 45.64 0.28
N PRO A 662 -14.07 44.84 1.17
CA PRO A 662 -12.64 44.95 1.48
C PRO A 662 -11.74 44.91 0.24
N THR A 663 -10.72 45.76 0.22
CA THR A 663 -9.73 45.83 -0.85
C THR A 663 -8.41 45.17 -0.47
N GLY A 664 -7.71 44.63 -1.46
CA GLY A 664 -6.37 44.06 -1.33
C GLY A 664 -5.71 43.92 -2.70
N ALA A 665 -4.49 43.35 -2.75
CA ALA A 665 -3.88 42.96 -4.03
C ALA A 665 -4.72 41.84 -4.67
N CYS A 666 -4.98 41.94 -5.99
CA CYS A 666 -5.66 40.89 -6.73
C CYS A 666 -4.81 39.61 -6.75
N ARG A 667 -5.44 38.45 -6.55
CA ARG A 667 -4.81 37.13 -6.76
C ARG A 667 -4.66 36.81 -8.24
N SER A 668 -5.61 37.27 -9.07
CA SER A 668 -5.66 37.03 -10.51
C SER A 668 -4.83 37.99 -11.36
N ALA A 669 -4.35 39.11 -10.79
CA ALA A 669 -3.70 40.18 -11.54
C ALA A 669 -2.60 40.87 -10.72
N ALA A 670 -1.34 40.49 -10.96
CA ALA A 670 -0.18 41.08 -10.27
C ALA A 670 -0.13 42.61 -10.42
N GLY A 671 0.01 43.31 -9.29
CA GLY A 671 0.07 44.78 -9.23
C GLY A 671 -1.28 45.50 -9.28
N ALA A 672 -2.41 44.80 -9.46
CA ALA A 672 -3.74 45.38 -9.39
C ALA A 672 -4.34 45.33 -7.98
N THR A 673 -5.24 46.26 -7.67
CA THR A 673 -6.06 46.24 -6.44
C THR A 673 -7.45 45.69 -6.76
N CYS A 674 -7.93 44.73 -5.98
CA CYS A 674 -9.26 44.12 -6.11
C CYS A 674 -10.09 44.35 -4.87
N ARG A 675 -11.41 44.45 -5.04
CA ARG A 675 -12.42 44.24 -3.99
C ARG A 675 -12.74 42.74 -3.94
N TRP A 676 -12.86 42.17 -2.75
CA TRP A 676 -13.17 40.74 -2.57
C TRP A 676 -14.35 40.50 -1.63
N VAL A 677 -15.00 39.36 -1.83
CA VAL A 677 -16.08 38.83 -0.98
C VAL A 677 -15.90 37.33 -0.78
N THR A 678 -16.35 36.81 0.35
CA THR A 678 -16.40 35.36 0.60
C THR A 678 -17.68 34.82 -0.01
N VAL A 679 -17.60 33.71 -0.76
CA VAL A 679 -18.74 32.87 -1.12
C VAL A 679 -18.65 31.59 -0.30
N GLU A 680 -19.72 31.24 0.39
CA GLU A 680 -19.74 30.10 1.33
C GLU A 680 -20.81 29.11 0.91
N SER A 681 -20.47 27.80 0.94
CA SER A 681 -21.48 26.74 0.97
C SER A 681 -21.89 26.50 2.42
N VAL A 682 -23.20 26.40 2.68
CA VAL A 682 -23.71 26.18 4.04
C VAL A 682 -24.80 25.10 4.08
N ASP A 683 -24.85 24.37 5.20
CA ASP A 683 -25.88 23.35 5.45
C ASP A 683 -27.25 23.97 5.81
N GLY A 684 -28.24 23.11 6.04
CA GLY A 684 -29.60 23.53 6.44
C GLY A 684 -29.68 24.19 7.82
N ALA A 685 -28.63 24.09 8.66
CA ALA A 685 -28.51 24.79 9.93
C ALA A 685 -27.75 26.13 9.81
N GLY A 686 -27.16 26.42 8.64
CA GLY A 686 -26.35 27.61 8.38
C GLY A 686 -24.89 27.51 8.81
N LYS A 687 -24.39 26.29 9.13
CA LYS A 687 -22.98 26.01 9.35
C LYS A 687 -22.23 26.16 8.02
N VAL A 688 -21.07 26.81 8.05
CA VAL A 688 -20.18 26.89 6.87
C VAL A 688 -19.49 25.55 6.66
N LEU A 689 -19.50 25.08 5.41
CA LEU A 689 -18.83 23.87 4.96
C LEU A 689 -17.57 24.23 4.18
N ASN A 690 -17.70 25.02 3.10
CA ASN A 690 -16.56 25.53 2.32
C ASN A 690 -16.61 27.06 2.18
N SER A 691 -15.44 27.68 1.96
CA SER A 691 -15.28 29.14 1.86
C SER A 691 -14.36 29.54 0.70
N PHE A 692 -14.97 30.08 -0.36
CA PHE A 692 -14.34 30.52 -1.59
C PHE A 692 -14.21 32.04 -1.62
N TYR A 693 -13.31 32.55 -2.47
CA TYR A 693 -13.05 33.98 -2.61
C TYR A 693 -13.41 34.43 -4.02
N VAL A 694 -14.22 35.47 -4.14
CA VAL A 694 -14.56 36.11 -5.42
C VAL A 694 -14.02 37.53 -5.40
N GLU A 695 -13.20 37.87 -6.39
CA GLU A 695 -12.57 39.18 -6.51
C GLU A 695 -12.93 39.88 -7.83
N VAL A 696 -13.01 41.21 -7.80
CA VAL A 696 -13.19 42.07 -8.98
C VAL A 696 -12.28 43.30 -8.83
N PRO A 697 -11.61 43.79 -9.89
CA PRO A 697 -10.77 44.98 -9.82
C PRO A 697 -11.48 46.17 -9.17
N ALA A 698 -10.78 46.89 -8.30
CA ALA A 698 -11.31 48.06 -7.60
C ALA A 698 -11.74 49.15 -8.61
N ASP A 699 -10.89 49.40 -9.61
CA ASP A 699 -11.08 50.41 -10.67
C ASP A 699 -11.93 49.93 -11.87
N ALA A 700 -12.72 48.86 -11.71
CA ALA A 700 -13.46 48.23 -12.80
C ALA A 700 -14.44 49.19 -13.51
N LYS A 701 -14.04 49.71 -14.67
CA LYS A 701 -14.95 50.35 -15.64
C LYS A 701 -15.80 49.30 -16.37
N PRO A 702 -16.97 49.65 -16.91
CA PRO A 702 -17.79 48.71 -17.67
C PRO A 702 -17.02 48.14 -18.87
N ALA A 703 -16.91 46.80 -18.94
CA ALA A 703 -16.36 46.13 -20.10
C ALA A 703 -17.26 46.43 -21.32
N ALA A 704 -16.67 46.97 -22.39
CA ALA A 704 -17.42 47.46 -23.54
C ALA A 704 -18.16 46.31 -24.25
N THR A 705 -19.46 46.52 -24.53
CA THR A 705 -20.28 45.58 -25.28
C THR A 705 -19.69 45.32 -26.66
N PRO A 706 -19.51 44.06 -27.10
CA PRO A 706 -19.11 43.75 -28.47
C PRO A 706 -20.14 44.33 -29.46
N SER A 707 -19.72 45.35 -30.23
CA SER A 707 -20.63 46.06 -31.14
C SER A 707 -20.90 45.22 -32.39
N ALA A 708 -22.07 44.59 -32.43
CA ALA A 708 -22.55 43.82 -33.58
C ALA A 708 -22.70 44.72 -34.83
N THR A 709 -21.66 44.74 -35.66
CA THR A 709 -21.60 45.62 -36.82
C THR A 709 -22.33 44.98 -38.00
N ALA A 710 -23.53 45.46 -38.29
CA ALA A 710 -24.35 44.95 -39.39
C ALA A 710 -23.79 45.36 -40.77
N GLY A 711 -23.19 44.41 -41.50
CA GLY A 711 -22.79 44.59 -42.90
C GLY A 711 -23.93 44.26 -43.87
N THR A 712 -24.27 45.19 -44.77
CA THR A 712 -25.51 45.12 -45.57
C THR A 712 -25.35 44.51 -46.97
N GLY A 713 -25.50 43.18 -47.08
CA GLY A 713 -25.96 42.45 -48.28
C GLY A 713 -25.04 42.39 -49.52
N PRO A 714 -25.52 41.82 -50.66
CA PRO A 714 -26.82 41.15 -50.87
C PRO A 714 -26.77 39.76 -51.57
N SER A 715 -27.77 38.92 -51.25
CA SER A 715 -28.44 37.91 -52.10
C SER A 715 -27.64 37.04 -53.11
N ALA A 716 -27.45 35.75 -52.78
CA ALA A 716 -27.60 34.61 -53.72
C ALA A 716 -27.82 33.28 -52.96
N ALA A 717 -28.45 32.30 -53.60
CA ALA A 717 -28.67 30.94 -53.10
C ALA A 717 -28.82 29.95 -54.29
N PRO A 718 -28.87 28.62 -54.07
CA PRO A 718 -27.88 27.80 -53.35
C PRO A 718 -27.35 26.65 -54.24
N SER A 719 -26.23 26.02 -53.88
CA SER A 719 -25.77 24.74 -54.47
C SER A 719 -24.78 24.00 -53.55
N ALA A 720 -24.70 22.68 -53.70
CA ALA A 720 -23.85 21.78 -52.91
C ALA A 720 -22.85 21.01 -53.83
N PRO A 721 -22.17 19.91 -53.43
CA PRO A 721 -20.72 19.96 -53.20
C PRO A 721 -19.89 18.99 -54.07
N SER A 722 -18.55 19.12 -54.09
CA SER A 722 -17.61 18.00 -54.43
C SER A 722 -16.11 18.30 -54.23
N SER A 723 -15.34 17.20 -54.14
CA SER A 723 -13.90 17.00 -54.51
C SER A 723 -12.75 17.67 -53.72
N THR A 724 -12.05 16.81 -52.95
CA THR A 724 -10.57 16.72 -52.77
C THR A 724 -9.86 16.28 -54.08
N PRO A 725 -8.51 16.06 -54.19
CA PRO A 725 -7.40 16.06 -53.19
C PRO A 725 -6.12 16.86 -53.62
N GLY A 726 -5.00 16.81 -52.86
CA GLY A 726 -3.67 17.15 -53.40
C GLY A 726 -2.45 17.39 -52.47
N ALA A 727 -1.71 16.31 -52.12
CA ALA A 727 -0.24 16.18 -51.97
C ALA A 727 0.66 17.06 -51.03
N GLN A 728 1.71 16.37 -50.54
CA GLN A 728 2.97 16.77 -49.84
C GLN A 728 3.95 17.65 -50.67
N PRO A 729 5.14 18.10 -50.17
CA PRO A 729 5.90 17.73 -48.94
C PRO A 729 6.48 18.89 -48.06
N ALA A 730 7.20 18.52 -46.99
CA ALA A 730 8.04 19.41 -46.16
C ALA A 730 9.44 19.68 -46.78
N PRO A 731 10.32 20.52 -46.17
CA PRO A 731 11.35 19.92 -45.32
C PRO A 731 11.90 20.75 -44.12
N SER A 732 12.41 20.02 -43.11
CA SER A 732 13.55 20.29 -42.18
C SER A 732 13.99 21.72 -41.80
N SER A 733 14.21 21.96 -40.50
CA SER A 733 15.54 22.34 -39.96
C SER A 733 15.62 22.24 -38.42
N ALA A 734 16.83 22.02 -37.91
CA ALA A 734 17.26 22.02 -36.50
C ALA A 734 18.81 22.03 -36.46
N PRO A 735 19.48 22.18 -35.30
CA PRO A 735 19.14 22.91 -34.07
C PRO A 735 20.16 24.06 -33.80
N SER A 736 20.12 24.71 -32.63
CA SER A 736 21.26 25.48 -32.12
C SER A 736 21.35 25.44 -30.58
N THR A 737 22.56 25.56 -30.04
CA THR A 737 22.91 25.36 -28.62
C THR A 737 23.06 26.69 -27.86
N GLY A 738 22.94 26.69 -26.52
CA GLY A 738 23.03 27.94 -25.74
C GLY A 738 23.17 27.82 -24.21
N ALA A 739 24.40 27.61 -23.74
CA ALA A 739 24.97 28.00 -22.44
C ALA A 739 24.38 27.49 -21.10
N THR A 740 25.30 27.03 -20.23
CA THR A 740 25.12 26.81 -18.79
C THR A 740 25.31 28.08 -17.97
N ALA A 741 24.72 28.13 -16.76
CA ALA A 741 25.14 29.02 -15.69
C ALA A 741 24.96 28.34 -14.31
N THR A 742 25.98 28.40 -13.46
CA THR A 742 25.97 27.88 -12.09
C THR A 742 26.21 29.02 -11.09
N THR A 743 25.54 28.97 -9.94
CA THR A 743 25.86 29.76 -8.74
C THR A 743 25.46 29.00 -7.48
N SER A 744 26.18 29.20 -6.38
CA SER A 744 25.86 28.68 -5.05
C SER A 744 26.03 29.76 -3.99
N ALA A 745 25.26 29.67 -2.89
CA ALA A 745 25.58 30.20 -1.56
C ALA A 745 24.49 29.83 -0.53
N ALA A 746 24.85 29.82 0.75
CA ALA A 746 23.99 29.68 1.93
C ALA A 746 24.69 30.45 3.10
N PRO A 747 24.28 30.36 4.39
CA PRO A 747 22.95 30.25 5.00
C PRO A 747 22.70 31.31 6.12
N GLY A 748 21.47 31.39 6.65
CA GLY A 748 21.14 32.09 7.91
C GLY A 748 19.64 32.40 8.06
N ALA A 749 19.02 32.45 9.24
CA ALA A 749 19.51 32.26 10.61
C ALA A 749 18.38 31.71 11.55
N LYS A 750 18.70 31.45 12.83
CA LYS A 750 17.81 30.81 13.82
C LYS A 750 16.62 31.67 14.29
N ALA A 751 15.51 30.98 14.58
CA ALA A 751 14.55 31.33 15.64
C ALA A 751 14.25 30.06 16.49
N ALA A 752 13.69 30.21 17.69
CA ALA A 752 13.44 29.11 18.64
C ALA A 752 11.94 28.89 18.88
N PRO A 753 11.48 27.65 19.18
CA PRO A 753 10.06 27.30 19.25
C PRO A 753 9.41 27.62 20.61
N SER A 754 8.11 27.92 20.58
CA SER A 754 7.19 27.80 21.72
C SER A 754 6.45 26.46 21.70
N ALA A 755 5.99 25.99 22.85
CA ALA A 755 5.67 24.58 23.09
C ALA A 755 4.19 24.18 22.95
N SER A 756 3.93 22.88 23.15
CA SER A 756 2.63 22.22 23.41
C SER A 756 1.84 21.71 22.20
N ALA A 757 2.26 20.56 21.67
CA ALA A 757 1.36 19.56 21.07
C ALA A 757 1.47 18.25 21.87
N ALA A 758 0.37 17.50 22.04
CA ALA A 758 0.32 16.32 22.90
C ALA A 758 0.98 15.09 22.26
N GLN A 759 1.47 14.17 23.10
CA GLN A 759 1.97 12.87 22.65
C GLN A 759 0.79 12.00 22.18
N VAL A 760 0.83 11.55 20.93
CA VAL A 760 -0.03 10.47 20.43
C VAL A 760 0.61 9.14 20.83
N GLY A 761 -0.07 8.36 21.67
CA GLY A 761 0.38 7.02 22.03
C GLY A 761 0.13 6.04 20.88
N VAL A 762 1.16 5.34 20.43
CA VAL A 762 1.01 4.27 19.43
C VAL A 762 0.28 3.10 20.08
N GLY A 763 -0.91 2.76 19.57
CA GLY A 763 -1.77 1.73 20.12
C GLY A 763 -1.29 0.33 19.76
N GLY A 764 -0.56 -0.33 20.66
CA GLY A 764 -0.32 -1.77 20.55
C GLY A 764 -1.64 -2.55 20.61
N LEU A 765 -1.84 -3.50 19.70
CA LEU A 765 -2.96 -4.44 19.74
C LEU A 765 -3.01 -5.14 21.12
N PRO A 766 -4.19 -5.26 21.76
CA PRO A 766 -4.30 -5.86 23.08
C PRO A 766 -3.95 -7.35 23.04
N ALA A 767 -3.02 -7.77 23.91
CA ALA A 767 -2.54 -9.15 23.93
C ALA A 767 -3.66 -10.15 24.27
N ALA A 768 -3.84 -11.17 23.42
CA ALA A 768 -4.80 -12.24 23.64
C ALA A 768 -4.40 -13.11 24.85
N THR A 769 -5.18 -13.07 25.93
CA THR A 769 -4.86 -13.76 27.19
C THR A 769 -5.11 -15.27 27.12
N SER A 770 -4.09 -16.05 26.76
CA SER A 770 -4.10 -17.52 26.73
C SER A 770 -3.99 -18.16 28.13
N GLY A 771 -5.02 -17.96 28.96
CA GLY A 771 -5.06 -18.48 30.34
C GLY A 771 -5.52 -19.94 30.45
N ALA A 772 -4.59 -20.89 30.55
CA ALA A 772 -4.89 -22.32 30.74
C ALA A 772 -4.35 -22.90 32.06
N GLY A 773 -5.25 -23.47 32.89
CA GLY A 773 -4.89 -24.51 33.88
C GLY A 773 -4.97 -24.15 35.37
N ALA A 774 -6.14 -24.39 35.99
CA ALA A 774 -6.32 -25.00 37.33
C ALA A 774 -7.82 -25.10 37.67
N ALA A 775 -8.26 -26.09 38.46
CA ALA A 775 -9.70 -26.35 38.68
C ALA A 775 -10.12 -26.45 40.16
N ALA A 776 -11.20 -25.71 40.49
CA ALA A 776 -12.18 -25.98 41.55
C ALA A 776 -11.70 -25.93 43.03
N PRO A 777 -12.61 -25.93 44.05
CA PRO A 777 -14.07 -26.00 43.99
C PRO A 777 -14.86 -24.85 44.68
N GLN A 778 -16.18 -24.99 44.62
CA GLN A 778 -17.26 -24.07 45.03
C GLN A 778 -17.26 -23.63 46.51
N ALA A 779 -17.86 -22.46 46.76
CA ALA A 779 -18.61 -22.15 47.98
C ALA A 779 -19.96 -21.47 47.64
N ARG A 780 -20.97 -21.59 48.51
CA ARG A 780 -22.34 -21.07 48.29
C ARG A 780 -22.55 -19.71 48.96
N GLY A 781 -23.35 -18.85 48.34
CA GLY A 781 -23.92 -17.64 48.94
C GLY A 781 -25.24 -17.27 48.25
N ALA A 782 -26.23 -16.75 48.97
CA ALA A 782 -27.59 -16.54 48.46
C ALA A 782 -28.24 -15.24 48.97
N GLY A 783 -29.23 -14.74 48.22
CA GLY A 783 -30.00 -13.51 48.52
C GLY A 783 -29.70 -12.38 47.50
N GLY A 784 -30.66 -11.69 46.88
CA GLY A 784 -32.12 -11.90 46.87
C GLY A 784 -32.92 -10.70 47.39
N ALA A 785 -33.20 -9.70 46.54
CA ALA A 785 -34.17 -8.63 46.81
C ALA A 785 -34.73 -7.99 45.52
N LYS A 786 -36.06 -7.79 45.49
CA LYS A 786 -36.90 -7.01 44.55
C LYS A 786 -38.31 -6.92 45.21
N PRO A 787 -39.25 -6.04 44.77
CA PRO A 787 -39.12 -4.69 44.22
C PRO A 787 -40.12 -3.68 44.86
N ALA A 788 -40.01 -2.40 44.48
CA ALA A 788 -41.11 -1.42 44.39
C ALA A 788 -40.71 -0.38 43.30
N GLY A 789 -41.58 0.30 42.54
CA GLY A 789 -43.04 0.43 42.54
C GLY A 789 -43.43 1.91 42.67
N GLY A 790 -44.24 2.55 41.80
CA GLY A 790 -44.89 2.12 40.55
C GLY A 790 -45.85 3.22 40.02
N SER A 791 -46.58 2.94 38.92
CA SER A 791 -47.60 3.80 38.26
C SER A 791 -47.10 5.12 37.61
N GLY A 792 -47.76 5.70 36.59
CA GLY A 792 -48.87 5.18 35.76
C GLY A 792 -49.57 6.27 34.92
N GLY A 793 -49.99 5.96 33.68
CA GLY A 793 -50.73 6.86 32.78
C GLY A 793 -51.03 6.18 31.43
N SER A 794 -52.20 6.42 30.82
CA SER A 794 -52.74 5.52 29.76
C SER A 794 -53.61 6.21 28.69
N GLY A 795 -53.47 5.76 27.44
CA GLY A 795 -54.36 6.05 26.31
C GLY A 795 -53.59 6.41 25.02
N GLY A 796 -53.95 5.96 23.81
CA GLY A 796 -55.00 5.01 23.43
C GLY A 796 -54.80 4.49 21.98
N TRP A 797 -55.30 3.29 21.70
CA TRP A 797 -55.29 2.59 20.39
C TRP A 797 -56.61 2.90 19.61
N PRO A 798 -56.81 2.58 18.29
CA PRO A 798 -56.48 1.27 17.68
C PRO A 798 -56.32 1.11 16.12
N LEU A 799 -56.11 -0.15 15.70
CA LEU A 799 -56.27 -0.77 14.34
C LEU A 799 -55.19 -0.46 13.27
N ALA A 800 -54.72 -1.39 12.41
CA ALA A 800 -54.88 -2.87 12.28
C ALA A 800 -53.68 -3.47 11.49
N ARG A 801 -53.09 -4.64 11.85
CA ARG A 801 -53.21 -6.00 11.21
C ARG A 801 -53.14 -6.05 9.67
N THR A 802 -52.46 -6.98 8.97
CA THR A 802 -52.02 -8.40 9.21
C THR A 802 -50.69 -8.72 8.50
N GLY A 803 -49.94 -9.81 8.75
CA GLY A 803 -50.06 -10.87 9.78
C GLY A 803 -49.27 -12.18 9.48
N THR A 804 -48.82 -12.84 10.57
CA THR A 804 -48.59 -14.30 10.77
C THR A 804 -47.93 -15.21 9.70
N SER A 805 -46.90 -15.95 10.14
CA SER A 805 -46.90 -17.42 10.02
C SER A 805 -46.29 -18.10 11.27
N LEU A 806 -46.73 -19.34 11.53
CA LEU A 806 -46.28 -20.32 12.55
C LEU A 806 -46.36 -21.70 11.85
N GLY A 807 -45.65 -22.77 12.23
CA GLY A 807 -44.67 -23.01 13.30
C GLY A 807 -44.47 -24.54 13.50
N ALA A 808 -43.60 -24.95 14.43
CA ALA A 808 -43.16 -26.36 14.71
C ALA A 808 -42.36 -27.06 13.57
N GLY A 809 -41.49 -28.05 13.81
CA GLY A 809 -41.18 -28.86 15.01
C GLY A 809 -41.22 -30.37 14.66
N VAL A 810 -40.44 -31.32 15.20
CA VAL A 810 -39.68 -31.42 16.48
C VAL A 810 -38.82 -32.72 16.47
N VAL A 811 -37.58 -32.72 17.03
CA VAL A 811 -36.79 -33.87 17.64
C VAL A 811 -36.48 -35.11 16.73
N ALA A 812 -35.28 -35.74 16.69
CA ALA A 812 -34.50 -36.39 17.77
C ALA A 812 -33.00 -36.65 17.43
N LEU A 813 -32.22 -37.14 18.42
CA LEU A 813 -30.81 -37.58 18.28
C LEU A 813 -30.69 -39.10 18.00
N THR A 814 -29.60 -39.56 17.35
CA THR A 814 -28.55 -40.42 17.97
C THR A 814 -27.39 -40.79 17.01
N LEU A 815 -26.31 -41.36 17.58
CA LEU A 815 -25.01 -41.70 16.97
C LEU A 815 -25.04 -42.98 16.11
N ILE A 816 -24.05 -43.13 15.22
CA ILE A 816 -23.00 -44.19 15.28
C ILE A 816 -21.93 -43.96 14.21
N ALA A 817 -20.67 -44.29 14.54
CA ALA A 817 -19.57 -44.39 13.59
C ALA A 817 -19.03 -45.83 13.55
N GLY A 818 -18.56 -46.28 12.38
CA GLY A 818 -17.98 -47.61 12.17
C GLY A 818 -18.74 -48.46 11.15
N GLY A 819 -18.16 -48.62 9.95
CA GLY A 819 -18.77 -49.35 8.82
C GLY A 819 -17.74 -49.72 7.75
N TYR A 820 -16.61 -50.27 8.18
CA TYR A 820 -15.40 -50.44 7.37
C TYR A 820 -15.45 -51.67 6.45
N LEU A 821 -15.43 -51.41 5.14
CA LEU A 821 -15.12 -52.32 4.03
C LEU A 821 -16.04 -53.55 3.77
N ILE A 822 -15.92 -54.06 2.53
CA ILE A 822 -16.43 -55.34 2.02
C ILE A 822 -17.96 -55.49 2.05
N LEU A 823 -18.62 -54.81 1.10
CA LEU A 823 -19.47 -55.53 0.15
C LEU A 823 -19.11 -55.13 -1.29
N ARG A 824 -18.01 -55.72 -1.74
CA ARG A 824 -17.52 -55.65 -3.13
C ARG A 824 -18.57 -56.22 -4.08
N HIS A 825 -18.48 -55.83 -5.36
CA HIS A 825 -18.87 -56.66 -6.52
C HIS A 825 -20.36 -56.70 -6.93
N ARG A 826 -20.87 -55.63 -7.57
CA ARG A 826 -21.53 -55.75 -8.89
C ARG A 826 -21.75 -54.40 -9.62
N ARG A 827 -21.54 -54.45 -10.95
CA ARG A 827 -21.72 -53.41 -12.00
C ARG A 827 -20.53 -52.50 -12.34
N GLN A 828 -19.58 -53.08 -13.06
CA GLN A 828 -19.31 -52.57 -14.40
C GLN A 828 -20.42 -53.08 -15.32
N GLU A 829 -21.09 -52.19 -16.06
CA GLU A 829 -21.89 -52.42 -17.28
C GLU A 829 -22.61 -51.08 -17.59
N GLY A 830 -22.07 -50.34 -18.56
CA GLY A 830 -22.42 -48.95 -18.85
C GLY A 830 -21.21 -48.21 -19.42
#